data_AF-A0A0E0FM02-F1
#
_entry.id   AF-A0A0E0FM02-F1
#
_cell.length_a   1.000
_cell.length_b   1.000
_cell.length_c   1.000
_cell.angle_alpha   90.00
_cell.angle_beta   90.00
_cell.angle_gamma   90.00
#
_symmetry.space_group_name_H-M   'P 1'
#
loop_
_entity.id
_entity.type
_entity.pdbx_description
1 polymer ?
#
loop_
_entity_poly.entity_id
_entity_poly.type
_entity_poly.pdbx_seq_one_letter_code
_entity_poly.pdbx_strand_id
1 'polypeptide(L)'
;MAASSCDRGDTRKKLQITVVFLVRTLLLACIIARGVLALIRVAFRVAVVAPARSLVAVAGAAFSAVNARCAWCLEQAALGRSCTGTVLGDAVVGAMASSWRLLLQGITSLVFLCARGADEYVRPPPSPLVLTAHGKPASHPQQVHISMVGEKNMRISWVTDDLNAPSVVEYGTSLGKYTASATGDHTTYRYFLYKSGAIHHATIGPLEASTTYHYRCGKAGDEFTLRTPPARLPVDFVVVGDLGQTKWTASTLSHIGGGGGDYDVLLLPGDLSYADTQQPLWDTFGRLVQPLASARPWMVTEGNHEIEALPVVGIAPFAAYNARWRMPREESGSPSNLYYSFDAAGGAAHVVMLGSYAEFEEGSPQRAWLERDLAGVDRRRTPWLLALVHAPWYNTNEAHQGEGERMRRAMESLLYEARVDVVFAGHVHAYERFTRIYDNEADSRGPMYITIGDGGNREGLALKFIKGHKSAHLSEFREASFGHGRLRILNETSAVWTWHRNDDQFATVRDEIWTPMLQVRSAPELDSRRRRRDSDDESGERDLDARRHRRRSPSSESCSSSGDDDRSRRHRHDESSRRRQRDQSHRRDRGGHDERRRRSPQRRKEPTPPPPLLPEMIPGRTGGIYIPPFRMAQMMREVEDKSSAEYQRLSWDALKKSINGLVNKVNATNVKNIVPELFAENLVRGRGLFCQSCIKSQMASPGFTDVFAALVAVVNTKFPEIGRLLLVRVVLQLKRAYKRNDKVTFLNSPFQLDMQVIAHELVALELLTVLLENPTDDSVEVAVGFVKECGAMLQDLSPQGLHAIFERFRGILHEGEIDKRVQFLIEGLFAIRKAKFQGFPAIRPELDLVEQEDQFTHEISLEDELDPETNLNVFRGNPNFAEDEKAYENLKRSILGAESSDDEEGSDDSSDEDAEEESDDEEDEEQMEIRDQTETNLINLRRTIYLTIMSSVDFEEAGHKLLKIKLEPGQEMELCIMLLECCSQERTYLRYYGLLGQRFCMINKVYQDNFEKCFVQQYSMIHRLETNKLRNVAKFFAHLLGTDALPWHVLAYIRLTEEDTTSSSRIFIKILFQELSEHLGIRLLNERLNDPNMQDSFDSIFPKDHPKNTRFSINFFTSIGLGGITETLRVFEEHATANNAKTEVCLV
;
A
#
# COMPACT_ATOMS: atom_id res chain seq x y z
N MET A 1 57.21 -65.34 -42.04
CA MET A 1 58.17 -65.12 -43.15
C MET A 1 58.04 -63.69 -43.63
N ALA A 2 59.12 -63.13 -44.20
CA ALA A 2 59.17 -61.85 -44.93
C ALA A 2 58.78 -60.56 -44.15
N ALA A 3 59.34 -59.45 -44.63
CA ALA A 3 59.04 -58.07 -44.25
C ALA A 3 58.80 -57.26 -45.54
N SER A 4 58.89 -55.92 -45.48
CA SER A 4 58.61 -54.94 -46.57
C SER A 4 57.11 -54.54 -46.67
N SER A 5 56.73 -53.27 -46.88
CA SER A 5 57.50 -52.02 -47.01
C SER A 5 56.78 -50.84 -46.33
N CYS A 6 57.49 -49.71 -46.19
CA CYS A 6 56.95 -48.44 -45.72
C CYS A 6 56.40 -47.61 -46.91
N ASP A 7 55.33 -46.83 -46.68
CA ASP A 7 55.09 -45.59 -47.43
C ASP A 7 54.64 -44.45 -46.49
N ARG A 8 55.09 -43.23 -46.78
CA ARG A 8 54.93 -42.00 -45.98
C ARG A 8 53.92 -41.03 -46.61
N GLY A 9 52.87 -41.52 -47.24
CA GLY A 9 51.97 -40.72 -48.10
C GLY A 9 50.90 -39.86 -47.40
N ASP A 10 50.52 -40.16 -46.15
CA ASP A 10 49.17 -39.79 -45.66
C ASP A 10 49.09 -38.60 -44.67
N THR A 11 50.15 -38.32 -43.90
CA THR A 11 50.10 -37.24 -42.88
C THR A 11 49.93 -35.85 -43.47
N ARG A 12 50.54 -35.57 -44.63
CA ARG A 12 50.41 -34.25 -45.31
C ARG A 12 49.02 -34.01 -45.88
N LYS A 13 48.37 -35.06 -46.42
CA LYS A 13 46.98 -35.01 -46.89
C LYS A 13 46.02 -34.80 -45.72
N LYS A 14 46.15 -35.56 -44.64
CA LYS A 14 45.32 -35.38 -43.43
C LYS A 14 45.44 -33.97 -42.84
N LEU A 15 46.66 -33.42 -42.73
CA LEU A 15 46.84 -32.06 -42.22
C LEU A 15 46.24 -30.99 -43.14
N GLN A 16 46.39 -31.11 -44.47
CA GLN A 16 45.73 -30.20 -45.42
C GLN A 16 44.20 -30.31 -45.34
N ILE A 17 43.63 -31.51 -45.24
CA ILE A 17 42.18 -31.70 -45.12
C ILE A 17 41.67 -31.04 -43.83
N THR A 18 42.32 -31.27 -42.68
CA THR A 18 41.93 -30.66 -41.40
C THR A 18 42.01 -29.13 -41.44
N VAL A 19 43.07 -28.55 -42.00
CA VAL A 19 43.22 -27.08 -42.10
C VAL A 19 42.20 -26.48 -43.09
N VAL A 20 41.97 -27.11 -44.25
CA VAL A 20 40.94 -26.66 -45.19
C VAL A 20 39.54 -26.76 -44.59
N PHE A 21 39.27 -27.78 -43.77
CA PHE A 21 38.02 -27.90 -43.03
C PHE A 21 37.89 -26.77 -42.00
N LEU A 22 38.90 -26.56 -41.14
CA LEU A 22 38.89 -25.51 -40.11
C LEU A 22 38.70 -24.11 -40.70
N VAL A 23 39.42 -23.80 -41.80
CA VAL A 23 39.31 -22.51 -42.51
C VAL A 23 37.93 -22.34 -43.15
N ARG A 24 37.34 -23.41 -43.71
CA ARG A 24 35.95 -23.37 -44.22
C ARG A 24 34.93 -23.18 -43.10
N THR A 25 35.09 -23.83 -41.95
CA THR A 25 34.21 -23.66 -40.78
C THR A 25 34.32 -22.25 -40.21
N LEU A 26 35.52 -21.68 -40.10
CA LEU A 26 35.74 -20.30 -39.66
C LEU A 26 35.18 -19.28 -40.67
N LEU A 27 35.36 -19.49 -41.97
CA LEU A 27 34.73 -18.65 -43.00
C LEU A 27 33.20 -18.72 -42.92
N LEU A 28 32.62 -19.91 -42.74
CA LEU A 28 31.18 -20.08 -42.58
C LEU A 28 30.67 -19.38 -41.31
N ALA A 29 31.37 -19.50 -40.18
CA ALA A 29 31.04 -18.78 -38.95
C ALA A 29 31.13 -17.26 -39.12
N CYS A 30 32.15 -16.74 -39.82
CA CYS A 30 32.27 -15.32 -40.14
C CYS A 30 31.18 -14.81 -41.10
N ILE A 31 30.73 -15.64 -42.06
CA ILE A 31 29.61 -15.33 -42.95
C ILE A 31 28.30 -15.29 -42.16
N ILE A 32 28.06 -16.27 -41.29
CA ILE A 32 26.88 -16.31 -40.40
C ILE A 32 26.90 -15.10 -39.46
N ALA A 33 28.02 -14.78 -38.81
CA ALA A 33 28.14 -13.62 -37.93
C ALA A 33 27.88 -12.29 -38.66
N ARG A 34 28.38 -12.13 -39.90
CA ARG A 34 28.06 -10.97 -40.75
C ARG A 34 26.59 -10.93 -41.16
N GLY A 35 25.98 -12.07 -41.47
CA GLY A 35 24.56 -12.21 -41.77
C GLY A 35 23.67 -11.83 -40.58
N VAL A 36 24.01 -12.31 -39.38
CA VAL A 36 23.35 -11.94 -38.12
C VAL A 36 23.51 -10.45 -37.82
N LEU A 37 24.72 -9.89 -37.97
CA LEU A 37 24.95 -8.45 -37.75
C LEU A 37 24.21 -7.57 -38.78
N ALA A 38 24.05 -8.06 -40.02
CA ALA A 38 23.23 -7.41 -41.03
C ALA A 38 21.73 -7.50 -40.70
N LEU A 39 21.23 -8.67 -40.29
CA LEU A 39 19.85 -8.86 -39.84
C LEU A 39 19.52 -7.99 -38.61
N ILE A 40 20.43 -7.89 -37.63
CA ILE A 40 20.30 -6.98 -36.49
C ILE A 40 20.22 -5.53 -36.97
N ARG A 41 21.09 -5.09 -37.88
CA ARG A 41 21.04 -3.72 -38.45
C ARG A 41 19.79 -3.44 -39.27
N VAL A 42 19.21 -4.44 -39.94
CA VAL A 42 17.92 -4.33 -40.64
C VAL A 42 16.78 -4.26 -39.62
N ALA A 43 16.73 -5.16 -38.64
CA ALA A 43 15.73 -5.15 -37.58
C ALA A 43 15.73 -3.82 -36.80
N PHE A 44 16.92 -3.28 -36.47
CA PHE A 44 17.07 -1.99 -35.79
C PHE A 44 16.63 -0.80 -36.65
N ARG A 45 16.74 -0.90 -37.99
CA ARG A 45 16.19 0.12 -38.91
C ARG A 45 14.67 0.00 -39.09
N VAL A 46 14.11 -1.21 -39.07
CA VAL A 46 12.66 -1.45 -39.17
C VAL A 46 11.94 -1.08 -37.87
N ALA A 47 12.51 -1.38 -36.71
CA ALA A 47 11.99 -1.05 -35.39
C ALA A 47 11.89 0.47 -35.13
N VAL A 48 12.59 1.30 -35.91
CA VAL A 48 12.60 2.77 -35.80
C VAL A 48 11.56 3.43 -36.73
N VAL A 49 10.88 2.67 -37.60
CA VAL A 49 10.00 3.22 -38.66
C VAL A 49 8.63 2.53 -38.77
N ALA A 50 8.46 1.30 -38.28
CA ALA A 50 7.21 0.54 -38.42
C ALA A 50 6.43 0.38 -37.10
N PRO A 51 5.08 0.53 -37.08
CA PRO A 51 4.28 0.32 -35.88
C PRO A 51 4.33 -1.14 -35.41
N ALA A 52 4.29 -1.33 -34.09
CA ALA A 52 4.66 -2.59 -33.41
C ALA A 52 3.98 -3.87 -33.94
N ARG A 53 2.72 -3.78 -34.39
CA ARG A 53 1.96 -4.93 -34.93
C ARG A 53 2.64 -5.58 -36.15
N SER A 54 3.35 -4.82 -36.98
CA SER A 54 4.03 -5.34 -38.17
C SER A 54 5.29 -6.16 -37.84
N LEU A 55 6.02 -5.79 -36.79
CA LEU A 55 7.22 -6.52 -36.36
C LEU A 55 6.88 -7.90 -35.78
N VAL A 56 5.79 -8.01 -35.02
CA VAL A 56 5.32 -9.29 -34.46
C VAL A 56 4.95 -10.29 -35.58
N ALA A 57 4.31 -9.83 -36.66
CA ALA A 57 3.96 -10.68 -37.80
C ALA A 57 5.21 -11.22 -38.55
N VAL A 58 6.19 -10.36 -38.82
CA VAL A 58 7.44 -10.76 -39.48
C VAL A 58 8.28 -11.68 -38.59
N ALA A 59 8.35 -11.40 -37.28
CA ALA A 59 9.01 -12.26 -36.31
C ALA A 59 8.33 -13.64 -36.21
N GLY A 60 6.99 -13.69 -36.17
CA GLY A 60 6.22 -14.94 -36.13
C GLY A 60 6.41 -15.82 -37.36
N ALA A 61 6.45 -15.23 -38.56
CA ALA A 61 6.72 -15.95 -39.80
C ALA A 61 8.14 -16.56 -39.82
N ALA A 62 9.15 -15.78 -39.40
CA ALA A 62 10.53 -16.27 -39.28
C ALA A 62 10.68 -17.36 -38.21
N PHE A 63 9.99 -17.19 -37.06
CA PHE A 63 9.98 -18.13 -35.95
C PHE A 63 9.39 -19.49 -36.35
N SER A 64 8.24 -19.51 -37.02
CA SER A 64 7.58 -20.73 -37.50
C SER A 64 8.48 -21.53 -38.46
N ALA A 65 9.08 -20.85 -39.46
CA ALA A 65 9.94 -21.48 -40.46
C ALA A 65 11.22 -22.12 -39.87
N VAL A 66 11.79 -21.53 -38.82
CA VAL A 66 12.98 -22.08 -38.13
C VAL A 66 12.59 -23.23 -37.20
N ASN A 67 11.51 -23.07 -36.42
CA ASN A 67 11.14 -24.03 -35.37
C ASN A 67 10.73 -25.39 -35.96
N ALA A 68 10.06 -25.42 -37.12
CA ALA A 68 9.69 -26.65 -37.82
C ALA A 68 10.90 -27.54 -38.18
N ARG A 69 12.03 -26.94 -38.59
CA ARG A 69 13.27 -27.68 -38.88
C ARG A 69 13.95 -28.20 -37.61
N CYS A 70 13.95 -27.42 -36.53
CA CYS A 70 14.52 -27.87 -35.26
C CYS A 70 13.71 -29.01 -34.61
N ALA A 71 12.38 -28.97 -34.72
CA ALA A 71 11.50 -30.04 -34.25
C ALA A 71 11.77 -31.36 -34.99
N TRP A 72 11.82 -31.34 -36.32
CA TRP A 72 12.10 -32.53 -37.14
C TRP A 72 13.44 -33.20 -36.80
N CYS A 73 14.51 -32.42 -36.57
CA CYS A 73 15.81 -32.97 -36.16
C CYS A 73 15.77 -33.63 -34.78
N LEU A 74 15.01 -33.07 -33.82
CA LEU A 74 14.83 -33.67 -32.49
C LEU A 74 14.01 -34.97 -32.57
N GLU A 75 13.01 -35.02 -33.43
CA GLU A 75 12.14 -36.17 -33.66
C GLU A 75 12.90 -37.35 -34.31
N GLN A 76 13.74 -37.09 -35.31
CA GLN A 76 14.62 -38.12 -35.89
C GLN A 76 15.67 -38.63 -34.89
N ALA A 77 16.23 -37.75 -34.05
CA ALA A 77 17.16 -38.13 -33.00
C ALA A 77 16.49 -39.02 -31.92
N ALA A 78 15.25 -38.71 -31.53
CA ALA A 78 14.45 -39.54 -30.63
C ALA A 78 14.14 -40.95 -31.20
N LEU A 79 14.07 -41.07 -32.53
CA LEU A 79 13.93 -42.34 -33.25
C LEU A 79 15.27 -43.07 -33.48
N GLY A 80 16.37 -42.60 -32.88
CA GLY A 80 17.69 -43.23 -32.97
C GLY A 80 18.38 -43.08 -34.34
N ARG A 81 17.95 -42.12 -35.16
CA ARG A 81 18.47 -41.89 -36.53
C ARG A 81 19.30 -40.61 -36.56
N SER A 82 20.54 -40.71 -37.07
CA SER A 82 21.42 -39.56 -37.23
C SER A 82 20.90 -38.63 -38.33
N CYS A 83 20.74 -37.34 -38.02
CA CYS A 83 20.25 -36.33 -38.95
C CYS A 83 21.32 -35.92 -39.96
N THR A 84 22.60 -36.05 -39.58
CA THR A 84 23.76 -35.68 -40.40
C THR A 84 24.64 -36.86 -40.81
N GLY A 85 24.26 -38.09 -40.47
CA GLY A 85 25.06 -39.30 -40.70
C GLY A 85 26.33 -39.41 -39.85
N THR A 86 26.56 -38.50 -38.89
CA THR A 86 27.76 -38.45 -38.04
C THR A 86 27.46 -37.88 -36.66
N VAL A 87 27.95 -38.56 -35.61
CA VAL A 87 27.74 -38.18 -34.19
C VAL A 87 28.18 -36.75 -33.88
N LEU A 88 29.23 -36.26 -34.56
CA LEU A 88 29.75 -34.91 -34.36
C LEU A 88 28.80 -33.82 -34.93
N GLY A 89 28.06 -34.11 -36.00
CA GLY A 89 27.11 -33.17 -36.58
C GLY A 89 25.85 -33.03 -35.73
N ASP A 90 25.29 -34.15 -35.25
CA ASP A 90 24.11 -34.16 -34.40
C ASP A 90 24.36 -33.42 -33.06
N ALA A 91 25.57 -33.52 -32.49
CA ALA A 91 25.98 -32.77 -31.31
C ALA A 91 26.02 -31.23 -31.52
N VAL A 92 26.45 -30.77 -32.71
CA VAL A 92 26.46 -29.33 -33.05
C VAL A 92 25.04 -28.78 -33.22
N VAL A 93 24.12 -29.57 -33.78
CA VAL A 93 22.69 -29.20 -33.90
C VAL A 93 22.06 -29.01 -32.52
N GLY A 94 22.35 -29.90 -31.56
CA GLY A 94 21.90 -29.74 -30.16
C GLY A 94 22.41 -28.44 -29.50
N ALA A 95 23.69 -28.12 -29.68
CA ALA A 95 24.29 -26.90 -29.11
C ALA A 95 23.69 -25.60 -29.69
N MET A 96 23.33 -25.58 -30.98
CA MET A 96 22.64 -24.44 -31.58
C MET A 96 21.20 -24.29 -31.10
N ALA A 97 20.46 -25.40 -30.95
CA ALA A 97 19.07 -25.38 -30.47
C ALA A 97 18.97 -24.82 -29.04
N SER A 98 19.89 -25.19 -28.15
CA SER A 98 19.95 -24.66 -26.77
C SER A 98 20.26 -23.17 -26.73
N SER A 99 21.25 -22.71 -27.50
CA SER A 99 21.60 -21.29 -27.61
C SER A 99 20.44 -20.44 -28.14
N TRP A 100 19.68 -20.96 -29.11
CA TRP A 100 18.54 -20.27 -29.70
C TRP A 100 17.36 -20.11 -28.72
N ARG A 101 17.09 -21.12 -27.87
CA ARG A 101 16.06 -21.04 -26.83
C ARG A 101 16.35 -19.93 -25.81
N LEU A 102 17.59 -19.82 -25.34
CA LEU A 102 18.00 -18.77 -24.39
C LEU A 102 17.87 -17.36 -25.00
N LEU A 103 18.24 -17.19 -26.27
CA LEU A 103 18.07 -15.92 -26.99
C LEU A 103 16.59 -15.51 -27.08
N LEU A 104 15.70 -16.47 -27.36
CA LEU A 104 14.26 -16.25 -27.44
C LEU A 104 13.61 -15.96 -26.09
N GLN A 105 14.03 -16.60 -25.00
CA GLN A 105 13.58 -16.26 -23.65
C GLN A 105 14.00 -14.83 -23.27
N GLY A 106 15.22 -14.40 -23.64
CA GLY A 106 15.64 -13.00 -23.46
C GLY A 106 14.77 -12.00 -24.24
N ILE A 107 14.50 -12.28 -25.51
CA ILE A 107 13.70 -11.40 -26.39
C ILE A 107 12.23 -11.34 -25.95
N THR A 108 11.62 -12.46 -25.57
CA THR A 108 10.22 -12.48 -25.11
C THR A 108 10.03 -11.71 -23.80
N SER A 109 10.93 -11.87 -22.83
CA SER A 109 10.93 -11.05 -21.61
C SER A 109 11.06 -9.55 -21.90
N LEU A 110 11.90 -9.17 -22.87
CA LEU A 110 12.09 -7.77 -23.26
C LEU A 110 10.84 -7.17 -23.93
N VAL A 111 10.10 -7.96 -24.71
CA VAL A 111 8.85 -7.50 -25.36
C VAL A 111 7.70 -7.35 -24.36
N PHE A 112 7.60 -8.23 -23.35
CA PHE A 112 6.60 -8.10 -22.28
C PHE A 112 6.78 -6.85 -21.41
N LEU A 113 8.02 -6.35 -21.27
CA LEU A 113 8.34 -5.11 -20.53
C LEU A 113 7.87 -3.82 -21.22
N CYS A 114 7.57 -3.85 -22.52
CA CYS A 114 7.26 -2.66 -23.32
C CYS A 114 5.77 -2.51 -23.69
N ALA A 115 4.87 -3.26 -23.05
CA ALA A 115 3.49 -3.45 -23.52
C ALA A 115 2.39 -3.18 -22.47
N ARG A 116 2.65 -2.31 -21.48
CA ARG A 116 1.64 -1.83 -20.51
C ARG A 116 1.67 -0.29 -20.42
N GLY A 117 0.49 0.32 -20.41
CA GLY A 117 0.30 1.77 -20.32
C GLY A 117 -1.17 2.17 -20.45
N ALA A 118 -1.87 2.17 -19.32
CA ALA A 118 -3.15 2.84 -19.02
C ALA A 118 -3.41 2.62 -17.51
N ASP A 119 -4.00 3.60 -16.83
CA ASP A 119 -3.91 3.83 -15.38
C ASP A 119 -4.14 2.62 -14.45
N GLU A 120 -3.03 2.07 -13.96
CA GLU A 120 -2.92 1.22 -12.78
C GLU A 120 -1.55 1.55 -12.13
N TYR A 121 -1.45 1.56 -10.78
CA TYR A 121 -0.24 1.99 -10.06
C TYR A 121 1.01 1.25 -10.62
N VAL A 122 1.93 2.01 -11.20
CA VAL A 122 3.10 1.45 -11.90
C VAL A 122 4.15 1.04 -10.88
N ARG A 123 4.01 -0.20 -10.36
CA ARG A 123 4.95 -0.84 -9.43
C ARG A 123 6.40 -0.52 -9.82
N PRO A 124 7.18 0.14 -8.96
CA PRO A 124 8.62 0.23 -9.15
C PRO A 124 9.24 -1.16 -8.91
N PRO A 125 10.30 -1.55 -9.65
CA PRO A 125 10.74 -2.94 -9.72
C PRO A 125 11.30 -3.48 -8.38
N PRO A 126 11.31 -4.81 -8.19
CA PRO A 126 11.98 -5.46 -7.06
C PRO A 126 13.40 -4.93 -6.89
N SER A 127 13.67 -4.34 -5.73
CA SER A 127 14.83 -3.49 -5.55
C SER A 127 16.05 -4.29 -5.08
N PRO A 128 17.26 -4.07 -5.66
CA PRO A 128 18.46 -4.79 -5.26
C PRO A 128 18.77 -4.68 -3.77
N LEU A 129 19.33 -5.76 -3.21
CA LEU A 129 19.77 -5.80 -1.81
C LEU A 129 20.84 -4.75 -1.53
N VAL A 130 20.68 -4.01 -0.42
CA VAL A 130 21.60 -2.98 0.05
C VAL A 130 22.64 -3.65 0.96
N LEU A 131 23.72 -4.15 0.34
CA LEU A 131 24.80 -4.84 1.03
C LEU A 131 25.82 -3.84 1.61
N THR A 132 25.67 -3.50 2.89
CA THR A 132 26.60 -2.63 3.62
C THR A 132 27.86 -3.41 4.04
N ALA A 133 29.05 -3.02 3.57
CA ALA A 133 30.31 -3.67 3.94
C ALA A 133 30.86 -3.17 5.30
N HIS A 134 31.62 -4.02 6.01
CA HIS A 134 32.46 -3.57 7.13
C HIS A 134 33.87 -3.26 6.61
N GLY A 135 34.29 -1.99 6.69
CA GLY A 135 35.59 -1.51 6.18
C GLY A 135 36.52 -0.98 7.28
N LYS A 136 36.26 -1.30 8.55
CA LYS A 136 37.01 -0.82 9.73
C LYS A 136 37.81 -1.98 10.37
N PRO A 137 38.71 -1.72 11.34
CA PRO A 137 39.48 -2.77 12.01
C PRO A 137 38.57 -3.76 12.78
N ALA A 138 38.99 -5.01 12.90
CA ALA A 138 38.18 -6.10 13.48
C ALA A 138 37.63 -5.85 14.90
N SER A 139 38.31 -5.02 15.72
CA SER A 139 37.87 -4.62 17.06
C SER A 139 36.86 -3.46 17.08
N HIS A 140 36.46 -2.93 15.92
CA HIS A 140 35.57 -1.78 15.82
C HIS A 140 34.08 -2.18 15.94
N PRO A 141 33.31 -1.57 16.86
CA PRO A 141 31.89 -1.82 17.01
C PRO A 141 31.07 -1.58 15.74
N GLN A 142 30.27 -2.57 15.35
CA GLN A 142 29.33 -2.50 14.24
C GLN A 142 27.98 -3.11 14.64
N GLN A 143 26.95 -2.90 13.83
CA GLN A 143 25.58 -3.38 14.09
C GLN A 143 25.02 -2.87 15.44
N VAL A 144 25.42 -1.66 15.83
CA VAL A 144 25.09 -1.07 17.14
C VAL A 144 23.60 -0.78 17.21
N HIS A 145 22.92 -1.37 18.20
CA HIS A 145 21.49 -1.18 18.44
C HIS A 145 21.15 -1.14 19.95
N ILE A 146 19.99 -0.56 20.28
CA ILE A 146 19.53 -0.33 21.65
C ILE A 146 18.17 -1.01 21.87
N SER A 147 17.95 -1.61 23.05
CA SER A 147 16.62 -2.01 23.54
C SER A 147 16.36 -1.52 24.97
N MET A 148 15.08 -1.34 25.32
CA MET A 148 14.65 -0.96 26.68
C MET A 148 14.73 -2.17 27.62
N VAL A 149 15.21 -1.96 28.85
CA VAL A 149 15.43 -3.02 29.85
C VAL A 149 14.99 -2.53 31.23
N GLY A 150 13.67 -2.51 31.43
CA GLY A 150 13.00 -1.89 32.57
C GLY A 150 12.96 -0.36 32.49
N GLU A 151 12.32 0.28 33.48
CA GLU A 151 11.99 1.72 33.50
C GLU A 151 13.20 2.65 33.28
N LYS A 152 14.39 2.28 33.76
CA LYS A 152 15.56 3.17 33.85
C LYS A 152 16.84 2.62 33.24
N ASN A 153 16.81 1.48 32.55
CA ASN A 153 18.02 0.91 31.93
C ASN A 153 17.79 0.63 30.45
N MET A 154 18.90 0.66 29.70
CA MET A 154 18.93 0.32 28.28
C MET A 154 20.02 -0.71 28.04
N ARG A 155 19.77 -1.67 27.16
CA ARG A 155 20.78 -2.62 26.69
C ARG A 155 21.31 -2.12 25.35
N ILE A 156 22.60 -1.88 25.30
CA ILE A 156 23.35 -1.56 24.08
C ILE A 156 23.99 -2.87 23.60
N SER A 157 23.65 -3.25 22.37
CA SER A 157 24.15 -4.44 21.69
C SER A 157 25.03 -4.03 20.51
N TRP A 158 26.12 -4.75 20.26
CA TRP A 158 26.99 -4.53 19.09
C TRP A 158 27.78 -5.79 18.71
N VAL A 159 28.40 -5.78 17.54
CA VAL A 159 29.24 -6.87 17.03
C VAL A 159 30.68 -6.38 16.80
N THR A 160 31.67 -7.22 17.07
CA THR A 160 33.07 -7.08 16.58
C THR A 160 33.55 -8.37 15.93
N ASP A 161 34.47 -8.26 14.98
CA ASP A 161 35.09 -9.43 14.33
C ASP A 161 36.24 -10.01 15.19
N ASP A 162 36.88 -9.18 16.02
CA ASP A 162 37.77 -9.63 17.10
C ASP A 162 36.96 -10.14 18.29
N LEU A 163 37.20 -11.41 18.66
CA LEU A 163 36.53 -12.11 19.76
C LEU A 163 37.10 -11.75 21.14
N ASN A 164 38.20 -10.99 21.19
CA ASN A 164 38.84 -10.53 22.43
C ASN A 164 38.45 -9.08 22.77
N ALA A 165 37.57 -8.45 21.98
CA ALA A 165 37.13 -7.09 22.21
C ALA A 165 36.44 -6.94 23.59
N PRO A 166 36.74 -5.88 24.36
CA PRO A 166 36.18 -5.73 25.69
C PRO A 166 34.68 -5.43 25.62
N SER A 167 33.88 -6.21 26.33
CA SER A 167 32.43 -6.07 26.38
C SER A 167 32.03 -4.92 27.32
N VAL A 168 32.41 -3.68 26.96
CA VAL A 168 32.28 -2.48 27.81
C VAL A 168 31.67 -1.32 27.03
N VAL A 169 30.72 -0.62 27.66
CA VAL A 169 30.20 0.67 27.20
C VAL A 169 30.63 1.75 28.19
N GLU A 170 31.10 2.88 27.67
CA GLU A 170 31.38 4.10 28.44
C GLU A 170 30.40 5.19 27.99
N TYR A 171 29.74 5.89 28.92
CA TYR A 171 28.63 6.80 28.62
C TYR A 171 28.57 8.03 29.54
N GLY A 172 27.97 9.12 29.06
CA GLY A 172 27.79 10.37 29.81
C GLY A 172 26.91 11.38 29.07
N THR A 173 26.49 12.46 29.74
CA THR A 173 25.60 13.50 29.20
C THR A 173 26.34 14.63 28.47
N SER A 174 27.59 14.39 28.05
CA SER A 174 28.43 15.40 27.37
C SER A 174 29.37 14.73 26.38
N LEU A 175 29.43 15.30 25.17
CA LEU A 175 30.26 14.81 24.06
C LEU A 175 31.72 14.59 24.50
N GLY A 176 32.25 13.40 24.21
CA GLY A 176 33.61 12.97 24.59
C GLY A 176 33.87 12.81 26.09
N LYS A 177 32.85 12.91 26.96
CA LYS A 177 32.98 12.90 28.43
C LYS A 177 32.10 11.82 29.07
N TYR A 178 32.63 10.61 29.09
CA TYR A 178 32.01 9.46 29.73
C TYR A 178 32.18 9.55 31.27
N THR A 179 31.09 9.75 31.99
CA THR A 179 31.05 9.83 33.46
C THR A 179 30.80 8.48 34.12
N ALA A 180 30.29 7.51 33.37
CA ALA A 180 29.99 6.17 33.82
C ALA A 180 30.47 5.12 32.80
N SER A 181 30.59 3.87 33.24
CA SER A 181 30.79 2.73 32.36
C SER A 181 30.06 1.49 32.87
N ALA A 182 29.70 0.60 31.94
CA ALA A 182 29.08 -0.68 32.23
C ALA A 182 29.85 -1.80 31.52
N THR A 183 30.08 -2.89 32.23
CA THR A 183 30.63 -4.13 31.66
C THR A 183 29.48 -5.10 31.42
N GLY A 184 29.42 -5.64 30.21
CA GLY A 184 28.46 -6.64 29.78
C GLY A 184 29.12 -7.97 29.39
N ASP A 185 28.37 -8.81 28.70
CA ASP A 185 28.83 -10.10 28.18
C ASP A 185 28.95 -10.10 26.65
N HIS A 186 29.36 -11.23 26.08
CA HIS A 186 29.22 -11.48 24.64
C HIS A 186 29.00 -12.95 24.33
N THR A 187 28.38 -13.19 23.18
CA THR A 187 28.08 -14.53 22.64
C THR A 187 28.53 -14.65 21.18
N THR A 188 28.76 -15.87 20.71
CA THR A 188 28.93 -16.17 19.27
C THR A 188 28.06 -17.35 18.91
N TYR A 189 27.48 -17.34 17.70
CA TYR A 189 26.76 -18.49 17.17
C TYR A 189 27.40 -19.00 15.88
N ARG A 190 27.04 -20.22 15.48
CA ARG A 190 27.52 -20.88 14.26
C ARG A 190 26.35 -21.48 13.53
N TYR A 191 26.37 -21.36 12.21
CA TYR A 191 25.31 -21.86 11.34
C TYR A 191 25.94 -22.45 10.08
N PHE A 192 25.99 -23.78 10.01
CA PHE A 192 26.73 -24.50 8.97
C PHE A 192 28.20 -24.00 8.86
N LEU A 193 28.57 -23.34 7.75
CA LEU A 193 29.90 -22.74 7.54
C LEU A 193 30.04 -21.32 8.12
N TYR A 194 28.93 -20.64 8.42
CA TYR A 194 28.94 -19.31 9.02
C TYR A 194 29.30 -19.37 10.51
N LYS A 195 30.03 -18.37 10.99
CA LYS A 195 30.26 -18.07 12.41
C LYS A 195 30.13 -16.56 12.58
N SER A 196 29.40 -16.11 13.59
CA SER A 196 29.30 -14.68 13.91
C SER A 196 30.61 -14.12 14.48
N GLY A 197 30.76 -12.80 14.40
CA GLY A 197 31.63 -12.07 15.32
C GLY A 197 31.19 -12.22 16.78
N ALA A 198 31.91 -11.61 17.70
CA ALA A 198 31.46 -11.48 19.09
C ALA A 198 30.28 -10.50 19.13
N ILE A 199 29.12 -11.00 19.55
CA ILE A 199 27.91 -10.21 19.73
C ILE A 199 27.84 -9.84 21.21
N HIS A 200 28.14 -8.59 21.52
CA HIS A 200 28.21 -8.02 22.86
C HIS A 200 26.88 -7.42 23.27
N HIS A 201 26.58 -7.48 24.58
CA HIS A 201 25.44 -6.80 25.18
C HIS A 201 25.85 -6.20 26.53
N ALA A 202 25.61 -4.91 26.73
CA ALA A 202 25.84 -4.24 28.00
C ALA A 202 24.62 -3.41 28.41
N THR A 203 24.11 -3.63 29.62
CA THR A 203 23.03 -2.83 30.20
C THR A 203 23.63 -1.59 30.88
N ILE A 204 23.22 -0.40 30.45
CA ILE A 204 23.57 0.90 31.05
C ILE A 204 22.39 1.44 31.87
N GLY A 205 22.70 2.07 33.00
CA GLY A 205 21.71 2.67 33.89
C GLY A 205 22.16 2.75 35.35
N PRO A 206 21.33 3.32 36.25
CA PRO A 206 20.06 3.97 35.92
C PRO A 206 20.27 5.27 35.13
N LEU A 207 19.40 5.49 34.14
CA LEU A 207 19.37 6.67 33.29
C LEU A 207 18.21 7.60 33.69
N GLU A 208 18.39 8.90 33.43
CA GLU A 208 17.30 9.87 33.50
C GLU A 208 16.51 9.88 32.19
N ALA A 209 15.20 10.15 32.28
CA ALA A 209 14.29 10.15 31.13
C ALA A 209 14.40 11.42 30.27
N SER A 210 13.90 11.37 29.02
CA SER A 210 13.99 12.45 28.02
C SER A 210 15.41 13.00 27.77
N THR A 211 16.45 12.29 28.21
CA THR A 211 17.83 12.79 28.33
C THR A 211 18.72 12.20 27.24
N THR A 212 19.58 13.05 26.67
CA THR A 212 20.58 12.63 25.67
C THR A 212 21.85 12.15 26.36
N TYR A 213 22.31 10.95 26.00
CA TYR A 213 23.58 10.39 26.43
C TYR A 213 24.48 10.10 25.22
N HIS A 214 25.73 10.52 25.31
CA HIS A 214 26.79 10.13 24.38
C HIS A 214 27.50 8.90 24.93
N TYR A 215 27.82 7.93 24.07
CA TYR A 215 28.39 6.66 24.48
C TYR A 215 29.35 6.07 23.44
N ARG A 216 30.30 5.25 23.90
CA ARG A 216 31.15 4.42 23.04
C ARG A 216 31.15 2.96 23.50
N CYS A 217 31.19 2.05 22.53
CA CYS A 217 31.33 0.62 22.77
C CYS A 217 32.80 0.19 22.66
N GLY A 218 33.16 -0.98 23.21
CA GLY A 218 34.47 -1.62 23.00
C GLY A 218 35.69 -0.85 23.52
N LYS A 219 35.50 0.26 24.25
CA LYS A 219 36.52 1.28 24.58
C LYS A 219 37.24 1.89 23.35
N ALA A 220 36.77 1.60 22.13
CA ALA A 220 37.42 1.96 20.87
C ALA A 220 36.38 2.01 19.75
N GLY A 221 36.41 3.07 18.95
CA GLY A 221 35.51 3.26 17.82
C GLY A 221 34.86 4.64 17.81
N ASP A 222 33.73 4.75 17.14
CA ASP A 222 32.96 5.99 17.01
C ASP A 222 32.19 6.31 18.31
N GLU A 223 31.85 7.58 18.53
CA GLU A 223 30.92 8.01 19.60
C GLU A 223 29.50 8.05 19.04
N PHE A 224 28.58 7.39 19.73
CA PHE A 224 27.15 7.31 19.43
C PHE A 224 26.35 8.22 20.37
N THR A 225 25.10 8.53 20.01
CA THR A 225 24.24 9.43 20.79
C THR A 225 22.83 8.88 20.88
N LEU A 226 22.42 8.45 22.07
CA LEU A 226 21.07 7.97 22.36
C LEU A 226 20.24 9.06 23.07
N ARG A 227 18.92 8.98 22.95
CA ARG A 227 17.95 9.72 23.78
C ARG A 227 17.07 8.71 24.51
N THR A 228 16.90 8.87 25.82
CA THR A 228 15.96 8.06 26.58
C THR A 228 14.51 8.49 26.33
N PRO A 229 13.55 7.56 26.25
CA PRO A 229 12.11 7.87 26.23
C PRO A 229 11.67 8.76 27.40
N PRO A 230 10.52 9.43 27.30
CA PRO A 230 9.98 10.25 28.38
C PRO A 230 9.45 9.39 29.54
N ALA A 231 9.47 9.96 30.75
CA ALA A 231 8.92 9.33 31.96
C ALA A 231 7.40 9.52 32.14
N ARG A 232 6.73 10.19 31.19
CA ARG A 232 5.30 10.52 31.17
C ARG A 232 4.85 10.70 29.73
N LEU A 233 3.54 10.75 29.48
CA LEU A 233 2.97 11.17 28.20
C LEU A 233 3.27 12.68 27.94
N PRO A 234 3.40 13.11 26.67
CA PRO A 234 3.26 12.33 25.44
C PRO A 234 4.45 11.39 25.17
N VAL A 235 4.25 10.40 24.31
CA VAL A 235 5.31 9.52 23.77
C VAL A 235 5.03 9.20 22.30
N ASP A 236 6.08 9.19 21.48
CA ASP A 236 6.02 8.84 20.04
C ASP A 236 6.63 7.47 19.76
N PHE A 237 5.80 6.55 19.26
CA PHE A 237 6.25 5.29 18.68
C PHE A 237 6.29 5.37 17.15
N VAL A 238 7.37 4.91 16.55
CA VAL A 238 7.40 4.49 15.13
C VAL A 238 7.07 3.00 15.08
N VAL A 239 6.29 2.56 14.10
CA VAL A 239 5.97 1.14 13.86
C VAL A 239 6.27 0.79 12.42
N VAL A 240 6.97 -0.31 12.17
CA VAL A 240 7.25 -0.81 10.81
C VAL A 240 7.62 -2.29 10.86
N GLY A 241 6.87 -3.15 10.17
CA GLY A 241 7.23 -4.57 9.98
C GLY A 241 8.14 -4.78 8.78
N ASP A 242 8.61 -6.02 8.59
CA ASP A 242 8.95 -6.55 7.26
C ASP A 242 9.95 -5.67 6.49
N LEU A 243 11.01 -5.24 7.20
CA LEU A 243 11.98 -4.28 6.70
C LEU A 243 12.86 -4.90 5.60
N GLY A 244 13.49 -6.03 5.89
CA GLY A 244 14.54 -6.60 5.05
C GLY A 244 15.70 -5.63 4.81
N GLN A 245 16.26 -5.67 3.60
CA GLN A 245 17.41 -4.82 3.23
C GLN A 245 17.48 -4.53 1.73
N THR A 246 16.46 -3.86 1.19
CA THR A 246 16.43 -3.32 -0.18
C THR A 246 16.59 -1.79 -0.18
N LYS A 247 16.53 -1.13 -1.34
CA LYS A 247 16.43 0.34 -1.36
C LYS A 247 15.09 0.87 -0.81
N TRP A 248 14.03 0.06 -0.77
CA TRP A 248 12.77 0.44 -0.12
C TRP A 248 12.95 0.53 1.39
N THR A 249 13.62 -0.47 1.99
CA THR A 249 14.10 -0.40 3.39
C THR A 249 14.91 0.87 3.63
N ALA A 250 15.85 1.19 2.74
CA ALA A 250 16.67 2.40 2.87
C ALA A 250 15.84 3.70 2.76
N SER A 251 14.81 3.74 1.89
CA SER A 251 13.86 4.84 1.80
C SER A 251 13.06 5.00 3.10
N THR A 252 12.47 3.91 3.59
CA THR A 252 11.71 3.86 4.84
C THR A 252 12.53 4.32 6.05
N LEU A 253 13.76 3.82 6.20
CA LEU A 253 14.67 4.26 7.27
C LEU A 253 15.08 5.73 7.09
N SER A 254 15.31 6.19 5.85
CA SER A 254 15.58 7.60 5.53
C SER A 254 14.39 8.50 5.89
N HIS A 255 13.15 8.05 5.69
CA HIS A 255 11.93 8.77 6.04
C HIS A 255 11.69 8.84 7.55
N ILE A 256 11.90 7.73 8.26
CA ILE A 256 11.82 7.67 9.74
C ILE A 256 12.80 8.67 10.37
N GLY A 257 14.04 8.74 9.86
CA GLY A 257 15.05 9.70 10.32
C GLY A 257 14.85 11.13 9.82
N GLY A 258 14.46 11.29 8.54
CA GLY A 258 14.40 12.57 7.82
C GLY A 258 13.34 13.54 8.35
N GLY A 259 12.28 13.04 8.98
CA GLY A 259 11.31 13.83 9.74
C GLY A 259 11.84 14.41 11.06
N GLY A 260 13.12 14.82 11.11
CA GLY A 260 13.78 15.41 12.28
C GLY A 260 14.23 14.43 13.37
N GLY A 261 14.08 13.12 13.18
CA GLY A 261 14.45 12.10 14.17
C GLY A 261 13.67 12.16 15.49
N ASP A 262 12.53 12.86 15.52
CA ASP A 262 11.70 13.01 16.71
C ASP A 262 10.68 11.87 16.79
N TYR A 263 11.15 10.78 17.39
CA TYR A 263 10.39 9.66 17.95
C TYR A 263 11.14 9.14 19.18
N ASP A 264 10.47 8.41 20.07
CA ASP A 264 11.07 7.92 21.32
C ASP A 264 11.46 6.44 21.25
N VAL A 265 10.61 5.60 20.62
CA VAL A 265 10.78 4.14 20.51
C VAL A 265 10.37 3.67 19.11
N LEU A 266 11.06 2.67 18.55
CA LEU A 266 10.60 1.96 17.35
C LEU A 266 10.10 0.56 17.70
N LEU A 267 8.96 0.16 17.13
CA LEU A 267 8.34 -1.16 17.26
C LEU A 267 8.39 -1.90 15.93
N LEU A 268 8.79 -3.19 15.94
CA LEU A 268 8.99 -4.00 14.74
C LEU A 268 8.26 -5.36 14.86
N PRO A 269 7.09 -5.54 14.23
CA PRO A 269 6.29 -6.78 14.26
C PRO A 269 6.88 -7.92 13.38
N GLY A 270 8.14 -8.29 13.60
CA GLY A 270 8.81 -9.43 12.93
C GLY A 270 9.35 -9.15 11.52
N ASP A 271 9.99 -10.17 10.94
CA ASP A 271 10.67 -10.17 9.64
C ASP A 271 11.69 -9.04 9.48
N LEU A 272 12.74 -9.11 10.31
CA LEU A 272 13.75 -8.07 10.40
C LEU A 272 14.60 -8.03 9.12
N SER A 273 15.29 -9.12 8.81
CA SER A 273 16.43 -9.09 7.87
C SER A 273 16.19 -9.81 6.53
N TYR A 274 15.17 -10.66 6.43
CA TYR A 274 15.00 -11.63 5.34
C TYR A 274 16.31 -12.41 5.05
N ALA A 275 16.96 -12.85 6.14
CA ALA A 275 18.16 -13.66 6.07
C ALA A 275 17.84 -15.14 5.80
N ASP A 276 16.78 -15.68 6.40
CA ASP A 276 16.44 -17.10 6.38
C ASP A 276 17.68 -17.99 6.65
N THR A 277 18.20 -18.69 5.64
CA THR A 277 19.42 -19.53 5.78
C THR A 277 20.72 -18.80 5.41
N GLN A 278 20.62 -17.60 4.81
CA GLN A 278 21.74 -16.77 4.35
C GLN A 278 22.25 -15.83 5.45
N GLN A 279 22.85 -16.41 6.47
CA GLN A 279 23.27 -15.73 7.70
C GLN A 279 24.13 -14.45 7.56
N PRO A 280 24.99 -14.26 6.53
CA PRO A 280 25.67 -12.98 6.31
C PRO A 280 24.73 -11.78 6.09
N LEU A 281 23.47 -12.01 5.69
CA LEU A 281 22.48 -10.94 5.51
C LEU A 281 22.12 -10.26 6.85
N TRP A 282 22.19 -10.97 7.99
CA TRP A 282 22.06 -10.35 9.31
C TRP A 282 23.13 -9.28 9.56
N ASP A 283 24.35 -9.50 9.08
CA ASP A 283 25.46 -8.56 9.29
C ASP A 283 25.31 -7.30 8.42
N THR A 284 24.78 -7.43 7.20
CA THR A 284 24.45 -6.28 6.35
C THR A 284 23.22 -5.54 6.87
N PHE A 285 22.20 -6.24 7.36
CA PHE A 285 21.01 -5.65 7.96
C PHE A 285 21.36 -4.85 9.22
N GLY A 286 22.11 -5.43 10.16
CA GLY A 286 22.52 -4.76 11.39
C GLY A 286 23.31 -3.47 11.12
N ARG A 287 24.16 -3.45 10.09
CA ARG A 287 24.88 -2.24 9.64
C ARG A 287 23.99 -1.24 8.90
N LEU A 288 22.92 -1.69 8.23
CA LEU A 288 21.94 -0.83 7.55
C LEU A 288 21.05 -0.08 8.55
N VAL A 289 20.58 -0.75 9.63
CA VAL A 289 19.69 -0.14 10.64
C VAL A 289 20.43 0.65 11.73
N GLN A 290 21.73 0.39 11.94
CA GLN A 290 22.56 1.04 12.96
C GLN A 290 22.37 2.57 13.09
N PRO A 291 22.27 3.39 12.02
CA PRO A 291 22.12 4.85 12.14
C PRO A 291 20.87 5.30 12.92
N LEU A 292 19.81 4.49 12.96
CA LEU A 292 18.63 4.72 13.79
C LEU A 292 18.65 3.89 15.08
N ALA A 293 19.02 2.62 14.99
CA ALA A 293 18.99 1.69 16.12
C ALA A 293 20.00 2.04 17.23
N SER A 294 21.08 2.78 16.92
CA SER A 294 22.02 3.35 17.90
C SER A 294 21.58 4.71 18.50
N ALA A 295 20.46 5.27 18.04
CA ALA A 295 19.95 6.57 18.47
C ALA A 295 18.66 6.50 19.32
N ARG A 296 17.85 5.45 19.13
CA ARG A 296 16.61 5.18 19.87
C ARG A 296 16.46 3.68 20.15
N PRO A 297 15.79 3.27 21.22
CA PRO A 297 15.46 1.86 21.45
C PRO A 297 14.57 1.30 20.34
N TRP A 298 14.92 0.09 19.89
CA TRP A 298 14.16 -0.73 18.96
C TRP A 298 13.65 -1.97 19.70
N MET A 299 12.34 -2.16 19.70
CA MET A 299 11.65 -3.27 20.37
C MET A 299 11.02 -4.15 19.29
N VAL A 300 11.51 -5.38 19.18
CA VAL A 300 11.26 -6.26 18.03
C VAL A 300 10.63 -7.58 18.48
N THR A 301 9.83 -8.22 17.62
CA THR A 301 9.45 -9.65 17.76
C THR A 301 10.01 -10.46 16.59
N GLU A 302 9.72 -11.75 16.55
CA GLU A 302 10.14 -12.70 15.50
C GLU A 302 9.11 -12.85 14.38
N GLY A 303 9.56 -13.07 13.14
CA GLY A 303 8.74 -13.49 12.00
C GLY A 303 9.28 -14.76 11.32
N ASN A 304 8.62 -15.24 10.26
CA ASN A 304 9.00 -16.49 9.57
C ASN A 304 10.42 -16.44 8.98
N HIS A 305 10.91 -15.28 8.57
CA HIS A 305 12.25 -15.15 8.01
C HIS A 305 13.39 -15.12 9.05
N GLU A 306 13.04 -15.13 10.35
CA GLU A 306 13.95 -15.44 11.45
C GLU A 306 14.10 -16.95 11.72
N ILE A 307 13.26 -17.83 11.12
CA ILE A 307 13.29 -19.28 11.34
C ILE A 307 14.36 -19.96 10.48
N GLU A 308 15.45 -20.44 11.08
CA GLU A 308 16.50 -21.15 10.32
C GLU A 308 16.17 -22.62 9.97
N ALA A 309 15.23 -22.82 9.05
CA ALA A 309 14.83 -24.15 8.59
C ALA A 309 15.86 -24.81 7.64
N LEU A 310 16.46 -25.94 8.05
CA LEU A 310 17.21 -26.86 7.17
C LEU A 310 16.78 -28.32 7.39
N PRO A 311 16.15 -29.01 6.41
CA PRO A 311 15.55 -30.35 6.58
C PRO A 311 16.49 -31.52 6.96
N VAL A 312 17.80 -31.29 7.10
CA VAL A 312 18.84 -32.33 7.23
C VAL A 312 19.69 -32.16 8.50
N VAL A 313 19.63 -31.01 9.16
CA VAL A 313 20.43 -30.72 10.37
C VAL A 313 19.52 -30.06 11.40
N GLY A 314 19.40 -30.69 12.58
CA GLY A 314 18.61 -30.16 13.70
C GLY A 314 19.28 -28.94 14.35
N ILE A 315 19.19 -27.79 13.69
CA ILE A 315 19.59 -26.48 14.22
C ILE A 315 18.41 -25.92 15.02
N ALA A 316 18.68 -25.28 16.16
CA ALA A 316 17.63 -24.62 16.93
C ALA A 316 17.12 -23.38 16.17
N PRO A 317 15.80 -23.18 16.04
CA PRO A 317 15.24 -22.02 15.36
C PRO A 317 15.46 -20.73 16.16
N PHE A 318 15.41 -19.59 15.47
CA PHE A 318 15.65 -18.25 16.00
C PHE A 318 17.06 -18.08 16.59
N ALA A 319 18.06 -18.84 16.10
CA ALA A 319 19.41 -18.83 16.65
C ALA A 319 20.09 -17.46 16.47
N ALA A 320 19.97 -16.86 15.28
CA ALA A 320 20.48 -15.55 14.97
C ALA A 320 19.69 -14.43 15.68
N TYR A 321 18.36 -14.53 15.70
CA TYR A 321 17.48 -13.60 16.40
C TYR A 321 17.83 -13.52 17.89
N ASN A 322 17.82 -14.66 18.59
CA ASN A 322 18.11 -14.72 20.03
C ASN A 322 19.56 -14.35 20.38
N ALA A 323 20.51 -14.56 19.47
CA ALA A 323 21.90 -14.15 19.66
C ALA A 323 22.11 -12.63 19.45
N ARG A 324 21.35 -11.99 18.56
CA ARG A 324 21.51 -10.56 18.20
C ARG A 324 20.57 -9.65 19.00
N TRP A 325 19.27 -9.94 18.96
CA TRP A 325 18.20 -9.11 19.50
C TRP A 325 17.74 -9.64 20.87
N ARG A 326 18.57 -9.43 21.90
CA ARG A 326 18.22 -9.74 23.29
C ARG A 326 17.23 -8.71 23.83
N MET A 327 15.98 -9.13 24.05
CA MET A 327 14.85 -8.32 24.51
C MET A 327 14.64 -8.42 26.03
N PRO A 328 13.78 -7.58 26.68
CA PRO A 328 13.60 -7.54 28.13
C PRO A 328 12.74 -8.68 28.71
N ARG A 329 13.06 -9.92 28.33
CA ARG A 329 12.33 -11.12 28.77
C ARG A 329 12.48 -11.45 30.26
N GLU A 330 13.53 -11.00 30.92
CA GLU A 330 13.76 -11.26 32.35
C GLU A 330 12.95 -10.27 33.19
N GLU A 331 12.91 -9.02 32.74
CA GLU A 331 12.18 -7.91 33.33
C GLU A 331 10.66 -8.10 33.23
N SER A 332 10.17 -8.68 32.13
CA SER A 332 8.76 -9.07 31.95
C SER A 332 8.41 -10.44 32.55
N GLY A 333 9.35 -11.14 33.18
CA GLY A 333 9.14 -12.49 33.72
C GLY A 333 8.78 -13.56 32.67
N SER A 334 9.19 -13.37 31.42
CA SER A 334 8.92 -14.28 30.30
C SER A 334 9.89 -15.47 30.27
N PRO A 335 9.39 -16.70 30.02
CA PRO A 335 10.23 -17.88 29.80
C PRO A 335 11.00 -17.87 28.47
N SER A 336 10.71 -16.97 27.52
CA SER A 336 11.35 -16.90 26.19
C SER A 336 11.81 -15.48 25.81
N ASN A 337 12.71 -15.36 24.83
CA ASN A 337 13.08 -14.08 24.19
C ASN A 337 12.20 -13.75 22.96
N LEU A 338 11.36 -14.71 22.54
CA LEU A 338 10.43 -14.57 21.40
C LEU A 338 9.13 -13.82 21.76
N TYR A 339 8.85 -13.64 23.06
CA TYR A 339 7.69 -12.90 23.56
C TYR A 339 8.01 -12.31 24.93
N TYR A 340 7.59 -11.08 25.17
CA TYR A 340 7.92 -10.27 26.35
C TYR A 340 7.02 -9.02 26.39
N SER A 341 7.02 -8.28 27.50
CA SER A 341 6.32 -7.01 27.65
C SER A 341 7.27 -5.91 28.11
N PHE A 342 6.89 -4.65 27.93
CA PHE A 342 7.61 -3.51 28.50
C PHE A 342 6.73 -2.28 28.69
N ASP A 343 7.13 -1.45 29.66
CA ASP A 343 6.49 -0.16 29.97
C ASP A 343 7.21 1.00 29.28
N ALA A 344 6.43 1.96 28.77
CA ALA A 344 6.88 3.26 28.29
C ALA A 344 6.15 4.40 29.02
N ALA A 345 6.64 5.63 28.88
CA ALA A 345 6.01 6.82 29.49
C ALA A 345 5.77 6.70 31.01
N GLY A 346 6.68 6.05 31.74
CA GLY A 346 6.56 5.80 33.19
C GLY A 346 5.51 4.74 33.59
N GLY A 347 5.16 3.85 32.66
CA GLY A 347 4.08 2.86 32.83
C GLY A 347 2.73 3.35 32.31
N ALA A 348 2.65 4.53 31.68
CA ALA A 348 1.41 5.04 31.09
C ALA A 348 1.00 4.33 29.80
N ALA A 349 1.96 3.73 29.10
CA ALA A 349 1.73 2.81 27.98
C ALA A 349 2.47 1.50 28.25
N HIS A 350 1.79 0.37 28.09
CA HIS A 350 2.34 -0.97 28.24
C HIS A 350 2.20 -1.73 26.92
N VAL A 351 3.27 -2.37 26.49
CA VAL A 351 3.41 -2.96 25.16
C VAL A 351 3.75 -4.43 25.29
N VAL A 352 2.88 -5.29 24.76
CA VAL A 352 3.03 -6.75 24.75
C VAL A 352 3.55 -7.19 23.37
N MET A 353 4.68 -7.87 23.34
CA MET A 353 5.27 -8.45 22.14
C MET A 353 5.04 -9.96 22.16
N LEU A 354 4.28 -10.47 21.19
CA LEU A 354 3.95 -11.89 21.06
C LEU A 354 4.76 -12.52 19.91
N GLY A 355 5.10 -13.79 20.09
CA GLY A 355 5.74 -14.62 19.07
C GLY A 355 4.70 -15.49 18.37
N SER A 356 4.47 -15.21 17.08
CA SER A 356 3.49 -15.92 16.24
C SER A 356 3.91 -17.36 15.93
N TYR A 357 5.21 -17.66 15.96
CA TYR A 357 5.76 -19.00 15.71
C TYR A 357 6.29 -19.68 16.97
N ALA A 358 6.09 -19.07 18.14
CA ALA A 358 6.22 -19.72 19.44
C ALA A 358 4.90 -20.39 19.88
N GLU A 359 4.96 -21.42 20.73
CA GLU A 359 3.77 -22.13 21.22
C GLU A 359 2.75 -21.18 21.88
N PHE A 360 1.51 -21.10 21.37
CA PHE A 360 0.47 -20.18 21.83
C PHE A 360 -0.83 -20.85 22.32
N GLU A 361 -0.94 -22.18 22.24
CA GLU A 361 -2.17 -22.91 22.58
C GLU A 361 -2.44 -22.95 24.10
N GLU A 362 -3.59 -23.53 24.50
CA GLU A 362 -3.94 -23.66 25.91
C GLU A 362 -2.90 -24.51 26.67
N GLY A 363 -2.44 -23.98 27.81
CA GLY A 363 -1.33 -24.57 28.57
C GLY A 363 0.09 -24.21 28.07
N SER A 364 0.25 -23.44 26.98
CA SER A 364 1.59 -23.05 26.53
C SER A 364 2.30 -22.08 27.49
N PRO A 365 3.64 -22.04 27.52
CA PRO A 365 4.39 -21.09 28.33
C PRO A 365 4.17 -19.62 27.94
N GLN A 366 3.86 -19.34 26.66
CA GLN A 366 3.53 -17.99 26.18
C GLN A 366 2.16 -17.55 26.71
N ARG A 367 1.14 -18.40 26.57
CA ARG A 367 -0.22 -18.12 27.05
C ARG A 367 -0.25 -17.92 28.56
N ALA A 368 0.34 -18.85 29.30
CA ALA A 368 0.41 -18.78 30.76
C ALA A 368 1.37 -17.68 31.28
N TRP A 369 2.16 -17.04 30.42
CA TRP A 369 2.83 -15.77 30.72
C TRP A 369 1.91 -14.58 30.46
N LEU A 370 1.31 -14.49 29.26
CA LEU A 370 0.39 -13.42 28.86
C LEU A 370 -0.79 -13.23 29.84
N GLU A 371 -1.38 -14.32 30.31
CA GLU A 371 -2.48 -14.30 31.30
C GLU A 371 -2.05 -13.68 32.64
N ARG A 372 -0.78 -13.82 33.04
CA ARG A 372 -0.23 -13.23 34.28
C ARG A 372 0.23 -11.79 34.08
N ASP A 373 0.78 -11.49 32.91
CA ASP A 373 1.26 -10.16 32.49
C ASP A 373 0.09 -9.17 32.44
N LEU A 374 -0.96 -9.50 31.66
CA LEU A 374 -2.17 -8.68 31.55
C LEU A 374 -2.94 -8.56 32.88
N ALA A 375 -2.96 -9.61 33.71
CA ALA A 375 -3.57 -9.56 35.04
C ALA A 375 -2.78 -8.71 36.05
N GLY A 376 -1.52 -8.36 35.76
CA GLY A 376 -0.69 -7.44 36.55
C GLY A 376 -0.94 -5.96 36.24
N VAL A 377 -1.63 -5.63 35.14
CA VAL A 377 -1.82 -4.25 34.66
C VAL A 377 -2.86 -3.48 35.49
N ASP A 378 -2.42 -2.42 36.16
CA ASP A 378 -3.33 -1.40 36.71
C ASP A 378 -3.70 -0.37 35.64
N ARG A 379 -4.86 -0.53 35.00
CA ARG A 379 -5.37 0.41 33.97
C ARG A 379 -5.61 1.85 34.49
N ARG A 380 -5.47 2.14 35.80
CA ARG A 380 -5.42 3.51 36.35
C ARG A 380 -4.04 4.17 36.24
N ARG A 381 -2.98 3.38 36.17
CA ARG A 381 -1.61 3.84 35.92
C ARG A 381 -1.24 3.71 34.44
N THR A 382 -1.82 2.72 33.78
CA THR A 382 -1.53 2.31 32.40
C THR A 382 -2.77 2.48 31.53
N PRO A 383 -3.10 3.72 31.11
CA PRO A 383 -4.24 3.99 30.22
C PRO A 383 -4.08 3.38 28.81
N TRP A 384 -2.87 3.09 28.33
CA TRP A 384 -2.68 2.52 26.98
C TRP A 384 -2.11 1.11 27.01
N LEU A 385 -2.84 0.15 26.45
CA LEU A 385 -2.36 -1.22 26.20
C LEU A 385 -2.21 -1.46 24.70
N LEU A 386 -1.01 -1.83 24.27
CA LEU A 386 -0.69 -2.16 22.89
C LEU A 386 -0.22 -3.61 22.82
N ALA A 387 -0.52 -4.32 21.73
CA ALA A 387 0.08 -5.61 21.46
C ALA A 387 0.66 -5.67 20.04
N LEU A 388 1.66 -6.52 19.84
CA LEU A 388 2.27 -6.81 18.56
C LEU A 388 2.35 -8.32 18.35
N VAL A 389 1.91 -8.76 17.17
CA VAL A 389 2.10 -10.10 16.61
C VAL A 389 2.90 -9.96 15.31
N HIS A 390 3.37 -11.04 14.72
CA HIS A 390 3.84 -11.00 13.33
C HIS A 390 2.72 -11.39 12.37
N ALA A 391 2.22 -12.62 12.44
CA ALA A 391 1.15 -13.10 11.57
C ALA A 391 -0.21 -12.44 11.93
N PRO A 392 -0.86 -11.71 11.01
CA PRO A 392 -2.10 -10.98 11.30
C PRO A 392 -3.27 -11.93 11.55
N TRP A 393 -4.05 -11.63 12.60
CA TRP A 393 -5.28 -12.36 12.95
C TRP A 393 -6.46 -12.01 12.04
N TYR A 394 -6.45 -10.80 11.47
CA TYR A 394 -7.44 -10.30 10.51
C TYR A 394 -6.70 -9.79 9.27
N ASN A 395 -7.13 -10.24 8.09
CA ASN A 395 -6.45 -10.03 6.82
C ASN A 395 -7.46 -10.18 5.68
N THR A 396 -7.54 -9.23 4.73
CA THR A 396 -8.37 -9.37 3.52
C THR A 396 -7.56 -9.45 2.22
N ASN A 397 -6.23 -9.56 2.31
CA ASN A 397 -5.31 -9.74 1.19
C ASN A 397 -5.33 -11.19 0.65
N GLU A 398 -4.95 -11.42 -0.62
CA GLU A 398 -4.72 -12.78 -1.14
C GLU A 398 -3.53 -13.48 -0.46
N ALA A 399 -2.54 -12.73 0.03
CA ALA A 399 -1.40 -13.27 0.76
C ALA A 399 -1.75 -13.67 2.21
N HIS A 400 -1.13 -14.75 2.72
CA HIS A 400 -1.17 -15.19 4.12
C HIS A 400 -2.58 -15.32 4.74
N GLN A 401 -3.53 -15.82 3.96
CA GLN A 401 -4.90 -16.06 4.41
C GLN A 401 -4.99 -17.17 5.46
N GLY A 402 -5.60 -16.85 6.61
CA GLY A 402 -5.91 -17.80 7.67
C GLY A 402 -4.76 -18.21 8.60
N GLU A 403 -3.53 -17.78 8.36
CA GLU A 403 -2.36 -18.21 9.15
C GLU A 403 -2.47 -17.82 10.63
N GLY A 404 -2.92 -16.59 10.94
CA GLY A 404 -3.13 -16.11 12.31
C GLY A 404 -4.34 -16.70 13.04
N GLU A 405 -5.26 -17.40 12.37
CA GLU A 405 -6.56 -17.83 12.92
C GLU A 405 -6.41 -18.77 14.14
N ARG A 406 -5.39 -19.62 14.15
CA ARG A 406 -5.11 -20.52 15.30
C ARG A 406 -4.68 -19.74 16.54
N MET A 407 -3.85 -18.71 16.37
CA MET A 407 -3.38 -17.84 17.45
C MET A 407 -4.51 -16.94 17.95
N ARG A 408 -5.33 -16.39 17.03
CA ARG A 408 -6.53 -15.62 17.35
C ARG A 408 -7.47 -16.40 18.28
N ARG A 409 -7.88 -17.61 17.88
CA ARG A 409 -8.77 -18.48 18.69
C ARG A 409 -8.22 -18.80 20.08
N ALA A 410 -6.89 -18.83 20.24
CA ALA A 410 -6.27 -19.04 21.54
C ALA A 410 -6.26 -17.76 22.39
N MET A 411 -5.81 -16.62 21.84
CA MET A 411 -5.38 -15.45 22.62
C MET A 411 -6.26 -14.20 22.49
N GLU A 412 -7.19 -14.12 21.52
CA GLU A 412 -7.99 -12.90 21.29
C GLU A 412 -8.86 -12.52 22.50
N SER A 413 -9.45 -13.50 23.18
CA SER A 413 -10.22 -13.29 24.41
C SER A 413 -9.41 -12.59 25.50
N LEU A 414 -8.12 -12.92 25.65
CA LEU A 414 -7.24 -12.31 26.65
C LEU A 414 -6.99 -10.82 26.36
N LEU A 415 -6.68 -10.49 25.10
CA LEU A 415 -6.46 -9.11 24.68
C LEU A 415 -7.75 -8.27 24.78
N TYR A 416 -8.89 -8.88 24.44
CA TYR A 416 -10.21 -8.27 24.54
C TYR A 416 -10.63 -8.01 25.99
N GLU A 417 -10.45 -8.98 26.90
CA GLU A 417 -10.79 -8.83 28.32
C GLU A 417 -9.92 -7.77 29.01
N ALA A 418 -8.61 -7.72 28.70
CA ALA A 418 -7.69 -6.70 29.18
C ALA A 418 -7.94 -5.29 28.58
N ARG A 419 -8.81 -5.19 27.58
CA ARG A 419 -9.09 -3.98 26.79
C ARG A 419 -7.82 -3.43 26.13
N VAL A 420 -7.10 -4.27 25.38
CA VAL A 420 -6.02 -3.81 24.50
C VAL A 420 -6.57 -2.81 23.50
N ASP A 421 -5.90 -1.66 23.36
CA ASP A 421 -6.38 -0.53 22.58
C ASP A 421 -6.09 -0.72 21.08
N VAL A 422 -4.90 -1.21 20.73
CA VAL A 422 -4.44 -1.46 19.34
C VAL A 422 -3.56 -2.73 19.28
N VAL A 423 -3.68 -3.50 18.19
CA VAL A 423 -2.80 -4.63 17.84
C VAL A 423 -2.13 -4.35 16.49
N PHE A 424 -0.80 -4.43 16.42
CA PHE A 424 -0.05 -4.34 15.17
C PHE A 424 0.44 -5.71 14.68
N ALA A 425 0.51 -5.89 13.36
CA ALA A 425 0.96 -7.12 12.69
C ALA A 425 1.86 -6.81 11.48
N GLY A 426 2.72 -7.76 11.10
CA GLY A 426 3.54 -7.73 9.87
C GLY A 426 3.02 -8.74 8.84
N HIS A 427 3.94 -9.48 8.20
CA HIS A 427 3.76 -10.69 7.37
C HIS A 427 3.05 -10.48 6.03
N VAL A 428 1.92 -9.76 6.03
CA VAL A 428 1.24 -9.35 4.81
C VAL A 428 1.87 -8.05 4.33
N HIS A 429 2.52 -8.11 3.16
CA HIS A 429 3.30 -6.99 2.61
C HIS A 429 2.44 -5.84 2.04
N ALA A 430 1.47 -5.33 2.80
CA ALA A 430 0.62 -4.20 2.48
C ALA A 430 0.06 -3.59 3.78
N TYR A 431 -0.32 -2.31 3.73
CA TYR A 431 -0.99 -1.66 4.84
C TYR A 431 -2.49 -1.97 4.83
N GLU A 432 -3.02 -2.47 5.95
CA GLU A 432 -4.46 -2.70 6.15
C GLU A 432 -4.87 -2.34 7.58
N ARG A 433 -5.77 -1.37 7.74
CA ARG A 433 -6.36 -0.98 9.03
C ARG A 433 -7.82 -1.42 9.11
N PHE A 434 -8.11 -2.17 10.17
CA PHE A 434 -9.45 -2.57 10.55
C PHE A 434 -10.11 -1.55 11.49
N THR A 435 -11.42 -1.71 11.67
CA THR A 435 -12.19 -1.10 12.76
C THR A 435 -11.85 -1.78 14.10
N ARG A 436 -12.58 -1.46 15.19
CA ARG A 436 -12.47 -2.24 16.44
C ARG A 436 -13.23 -3.57 16.31
N ILE A 437 -12.51 -4.70 16.40
CA ILE A 437 -13.06 -6.04 16.13
C ILE A 437 -12.97 -6.92 17.38
N TYR A 438 -13.93 -7.83 17.51
CA TYR A 438 -13.82 -9.03 18.34
C TYR A 438 -14.54 -10.22 17.68
N ASP A 439 -13.87 -11.36 17.59
CA ASP A 439 -14.36 -12.61 16.98
C ASP A 439 -15.08 -12.45 15.62
N ASN A 440 -14.40 -11.77 14.68
CA ASN A 440 -14.88 -11.47 13.32
C ASN A 440 -16.06 -10.50 13.22
N GLU A 441 -16.47 -9.85 14.31
CA GLU A 441 -17.56 -8.87 14.34
C GLU A 441 -17.07 -7.50 14.87
N ALA A 442 -17.77 -6.42 14.52
CA ALA A 442 -17.44 -5.09 15.01
C ALA A 442 -17.86 -4.90 16.49
N ASP A 443 -16.89 -4.76 17.40
CA ASP A 443 -17.15 -4.40 18.81
C ASP A 443 -16.29 -3.21 19.24
N SER A 444 -16.96 -2.11 19.57
CA SER A 444 -16.40 -0.90 20.18
C SER A 444 -15.46 -1.11 21.37
N ARG A 445 -15.51 -2.28 22.03
CA ARG A 445 -14.71 -2.66 23.21
C ARG A 445 -13.49 -3.54 22.87
N GLY A 446 -13.32 -3.92 21.60
CA GLY A 446 -12.18 -4.69 21.10
C GLY A 446 -11.02 -3.81 20.63
N PRO A 447 -9.82 -4.41 20.44
CA PRO A 447 -8.69 -3.71 19.84
C PRO A 447 -8.97 -3.30 18.40
N MET A 448 -8.28 -2.25 17.95
CA MET A 448 -8.12 -1.94 16.53
C MET A 448 -6.97 -2.79 15.98
N TYR A 449 -7.16 -3.46 14.85
CA TYR A 449 -6.09 -4.25 14.20
C TYR A 449 -5.47 -3.48 13.04
N ILE A 450 -4.15 -3.45 12.98
CA ILE A 450 -3.37 -2.73 11.95
C ILE A 450 -2.25 -3.63 11.43
N THR A 451 -2.36 -4.03 10.18
CA THR A 451 -1.34 -4.76 9.42
C THR A 451 -0.40 -3.75 8.76
N ILE A 452 0.90 -3.92 8.95
CA ILE A 452 1.96 -2.98 8.55
C ILE A 452 3.25 -3.73 8.15
N GLY A 453 3.10 -4.74 7.29
CA GLY A 453 4.21 -5.51 6.69
C GLY A 453 4.88 -4.82 5.49
N ASP A 454 4.75 -3.51 5.39
CA ASP A 454 5.12 -2.69 4.23
C ASP A 454 6.47 -1.94 4.39
N GLY A 455 7.36 -2.40 5.27
CA GLY A 455 8.60 -1.68 5.59
C GLY A 455 9.66 -1.62 4.48
N GLY A 456 9.69 -2.58 3.55
CA GLY A 456 10.57 -2.53 2.38
C GLY A 456 11.25 -3.83 1.95
N ASN A 457 10.71 -5.00 2.33
CA ASN A 457 11.34 -6.30 2.10
C ASN A 457 11.67 -6.65 0.63
N ARG A 458 12.44 -7.75 0.48
CA ARG A 458 12.99 -8.24 -0.80
C ARG A 458 11.98 -8.91 -1.72
N GLU A 459 10.81 -9.31 -1.20
CA GLU A 459 9.82 -10.14 -1.89
C GLU A 459 8.70 -9.26 -2.49
N GLY A 460 8.43 -8.15 -1.81
CA GLY A 460 7.67 -7.01 -2.31
C GLY A 460 6.17 -7.09 -2.02
N LEU A 461 5.49 -6.02 -2.43
CA LEU A 461 4.14 -5.71 -1.97
C LEU A 461 3.08 -6.76 -2.34
N ALA A 462 2.20 -7.07 -1.39
CA ALA A 462 1.05 -7.95 -1.53
C ALA A 462 -0.11 -7.16 -2.17
N LEU A 463 -0.07 -7.01 -3.49
CA LEU A 463 -0.89 -6.03 -4.25
C LEU A 463 -2.41 -6.23 -4.23
N LYS A 464 -2.93 -7.35 -3.71
CA LYS A 464 -4.30 -7.78 -4.00
C LYS A 464 -5.14 -8.02 -2.76
N PHE A 465 -6.24 -7.28 -2.64
CA PHE A 465 -7.28 -7.53 -1.66
C PHE A 465 -8.45 -8.31 -2.27
N ILE A 466 -8.95 -9.32 -1.55
CA ILE A 466 -9.96 -10.26 -2.02
C ILE A 466 -11.29 -9.52 -2.19
N LYS A 467 -11.75 -9.38 -3.44
CA LYS A 467 -13.01 -8.72 -3.78
C LYS A 467 -14.19 -9.51 -3.20
N GLY A 468 -14.93 -8.90 -2.28
CA GLY A 468 -16.04 -9.57 -1.57
C GLY A 468 -15.61 -10.44 -0.39
N HIS A 469 -14.40 -10.28 0.14
CA HIS A 469 -13.98 -10.95 1.38
C HIS A 469 -14.97 -10.69 2.53
N LYS A 470 -15.24 -11.70 3.37
CA LYS A 470 -16.23 -11.62 4.45
C LYS A 470 -15.98 -10.42 5.39
N SER A 471 -14.73 -10.28 5.84
CA SER A 471 -14.29 -9.18 6.72
C SER A 471 -14.01 -7.86 5.98
N ALA A 472 -14.28 -7.75 4.66
CA ALA A 472 -14.02 -6.52 3.91
C ALA A 472 -14.84 -5.31 4.38
N HIS A 473 -15.96 -5.55 5.07
CA HIS A 473 -16.79 -4.50 5.68
C HIS A 473 -16.26 -4.01 7.04
N LEU A 474 -15.24 -4.67 7.59
CA LEU A 474 -14.55 -4.30 8.83
C LEU A 474 -13.16 -3.68 8.58
N SER A 475 -12.67 -3.76 7.33
CA SER A 475 -11.38 -3.24 6.88
C SER A 475 -11.58 -1.85 6.27
N GLU A 476 -11.31 -0.84 7.08
CA GLU A 476 -11.60 0.59 6.86
C GLU A 476 -10.64 1.24 5.86
N PHE A 477 -9.37 0.80 5.83
CA PHE A 477 -8.35 1.34 4.93
C PHE A 477 -7.39 0.25 4.46
N ARG A 478 -7.02 0.27 3.17
CA ARG A 478 -6.13 -0.68 2.50
C ARG A 478 -5.28 0.04 1.45
N GLU A 479 -3.95 -0.06 1.53
CA GLU A 479 -3.04 0.44 0.50
C GLU A 479 -1.81 -0.47 0.37
N ALA A 480 -1.53 -0.96 -0.84
CA ALA A 480 -0.39 -1.83 -1.13
C ALA A 480 0.78 -1.00 -1.70
N SER A 481 1.42 -0.23 -0.83
CA SER A 481 2.59 0.62 -1.07
C SER A 481 3.55 0.49 0.12
N PHE A 482 4.85 0.77 -0.04
CA PHE A 482 5.77 0.73 1.11
C PHE A 482 5.59 1.95 2.02
N GLY A 483 5.82 1.80 3.32
CA GLY A 483 5.46 2.82 4.30
C GLY A 483 6.04 2.61 5.70
N HIS A 484 5.61 3.47 6.62
CA HIS A 484 5.87 3.36 8.06
C HIS A 484 4.76 4.04 8.87
N GLY A 485 4.53 3.55 10.08
CA GLY A 485 3.52 4.05 11.00
C GLY A 485 4.09 4.92 12.11
N ARG A 486 3.27 5.83 12.62
CA ARG A 486 3.55 6.61 13.84
C ARG A 486 2.33 6.61 14.75
N LEU A 487 2.50 6.10 15.98
CA LEU A 487 1.53 6.19 17.06
C LEU A 487 1.99 7.23 18.08
N ARG A 488 1.34 8.39 18.08
CA ARG A 488 1.56 9.47 19.04
C ARG A 488 0.55 9.38 20.17
N ILE A 489 0.97 8.92 21.35
CA ILE A 489 0.11 8.90 22.53
C ILE A 489 0.22 10.26 23.22
N LEU A 490 -0.85 11.06 23.20
CA LEU A 490 -0.83 12.45 23.67
C LEU A 490 -1.13 12.57 25.17
N ASN A 491 -2.12 11.82 25.66
CA ASN A 491 -2.59 11.84 27.04
C ASN A 491 -3.34 10.53 27.37
N GLU A 492 -3.87 10.41 28.59
CA GLU A 492 -4.58 9.23 29.09
C GLU A 492 -5.85 8.85 28.30
N THR A 493 -6.37 9.76 27.46
CA THR A 493 -7.65 9.59 26.74
C THR A 493 -7.54 9.69 25.22
N SER A 494 -6.43 10.15 24.66
CA SER A 494 -6.27 10.36 23.21
C SER A 494 -4.89 9.97 22.69
N ALA A 495 -4.86 9.20 21.60
CA ALA A 495 -3.71 8.95 20.76
C ALA A 495 -4.04 9.26 19.28
N VAL A 496 -3.01 9.43 18.46
CA VAL A 496 -3.12 9.63 17.01
C VAL A 496 -2.28 8.57 16.32
N TRP A 497 -2.91 7.81 15.43
CA TRP A 497 -2.20 6.96 14.49
C TRP A 497 -2.10 7.66 13.13
N THR A 498 -0.94 7.58 12.50
CA THR A 498 -0.73 8.00 11.11
C THR A 498 0.11 6.95 10.39
N TRP A 499 -0.29 6.58 9.17
CA TRP A 499 0.55 5.77 8.26
C TRP A 499 1.06 6.63 7.11
N HIS A 500 2.37 6.53 6.87
CA HIS A 500 3.17 7.39 6.01
C HIS A 500 3.75 6.54 4.88
N ARG A 501 3.31 6.78 3.64
CA ARG A 501 3.84 6.10 2.45
C ARG A 501 5.23 6.63 2.10
N ASN A 502 6.10 5.70 1.68
CA ASN A 502 7.53 5.90 1.42
C ASN A 502 7.93 5.64 -0.05
N ASP A 503 6.96 5.36 -0.93
CA ASP A 503 7.17 5.23 -2.39
C ASP A 503 7.45 6.58 -3.08
N ASP A 504 6.96 7.69 -2.51
CA ASP A 504 7.17 9.05 -2.98
C ASP A 504 8.50 9.64 -2.48
N GLN A 505 8.95 10.79 -3.03
CA GLN A 505 10.20 11.46 -2.59
C GLN A 505 10.17 11.96 -1.13
N PHE A 506 9.00 11.99 -0.50
CA PHE A 506 8.79 12.41 0.88
C PHE A 506 7.76 11.51 1.55
N ALA A 507 7.94 11.25 2.84
CA ALA A 507 6.95 10.56 3.67
C ALA A 507 5.60 11.30 3.63
N THR A 508 4.59 10.67 3.07
CA THR A 508 3.26 11.26 2.87
C THR A 508 2.23 10.55 3.72
N VAL A 509 1.55 11.27 4.62
CA VAL A 509 0.43 10.70 5.41
C VAL A 509 -0.70 10.32 4.45
N ARG A 510 -1.06 9.03 4.44
CA ARG A 510 -2.13 8.47 3.61
C ARG A 510 -3.36 8.06 4.41
N ASP A 511 -3.15 7.74 5.69
CA ASP A 511 -4.19 7.39 6.65
C ASP A 511 -3.88 8.05 8.00
N GLU A 512 -4.88 8.68 8.63
CA GLU A 512 -4.80 9.29 9.96
C GLU A 512 -6.07 8.96 10.74
N ILE A 513 -5.92 8.52 12.00
CA ILE A 513 -7.05 8.29 12.90
C ILE A 513 -6.74 8.69 14.34
N TRP A 514 -7.65 9.46 14.92
CA TRP A 514 -7.63 9.85 16.33
C TRP A 514 -8.37 8.81 17.16
N THR A 515 -7.66 8.09 18.02
CA THR A 515 -8.21 6.98 18.79
C THR A 515 -8.48 7.39 20.24
N PRO A 516 -9.69 7.16 20.77
CA PRO A 516 -9.95 7.25 22.21
C PRO A 516 -9.57 5.94 22.92
N MET A 517 -9.09 6.09 24.16
CA MET A 517 -8.82 4.97 25.08
C MET A 517 -10.07 4.12 25.33
N LEU A 518 -9.91 2.79 25.39
CA LEU A 518 -10.94 1.87 25.88
C LEU A 518 -11.15 2.00 27.41
N GLN A 519 -12.16 2.79 27.79
CA GLN A 519 -12.52 2.94 29.21
C GLN A 519 -12.98 1.63 29.86
N VAL A 520 -12.26 1.19 30.89
CA VAL A 520 -12.75 0.18 31.84
C VAL A 520 -13.82 0.83 32.75
N ARG A 521 -15.10 0.64 32.41
CA ARG A 521 -16.19 1.00 33.33
C ARG A 521 -16.10 0.12 34.58
N SER A 522 -16.05 0.75 35.76
CA SER A 522 -16.28 0.05 37.03
C SER A 522 -17.68 -0.59 37.00
N ALA A 523 -17.77 -1.84 37.42
CA ALA A 523 -19.00 -2.63 37.35
C ALA A 523 -20.17 -1.95 38.09
N PRO A 524 -21.40 -1.97 37.55
CA PRO A 524 -22.59 -1.69 38.33
C PRO A 524 -22.73 -2.70 39.48
N GLU A 525 -23.29 -2.28 40.60
CA GLU A 525 -23.59 -3.20 41.70
C GLU A 525 -24.56 -4.31 41.26
N LEU A 526 -24.28 -5.55 41.68
CA LEU A 526 -25.06 -6.74 41.32
C LEU A 526 -26.45 -6.71 41.96
N ASP A 527 -27.50 -6.37 41.18
CA ASP A 527 -28.87 -6.70 41.60
C ASP A 527 -29.02 -8.23 41.67
N SER A 528 -29.36 -8.72 42.86
CA SER A 528 -29.23 -10.11 43.29
C SER A 528 -30.44 -10.97 42.88
N ARG A 529 -30.94 -10.78 41.65
CA ARG A 529 -32.31 -11.16 41.26
C ARG A 529 -32.49 -11.98 39.98
N ARG A 530 -31.52 -12.80 39.55
CA ARG A 530 -31.76 -13.78 38.46
C ARG A 530 -30.94 -15.08 38.43
N ARG A 531 -30.59 -15.66 39.58
CA ARG A 531 -30.14 -17.08 39.70
C ARG A 531 -30.74 -17.81 40.91
N ARG A 532 -32.07 -18.01 40.86
CA ARG A 532 -32.83 -19.05 41.57
C ARG A 532 -33.99 -19.43 40.64
N ARG A 533 -34.35 -20.73 40.60
CA ARG A 533 -34.88 -21.46 39.44
C ARG A 533 -33.77 -21.84 38.43
N ASP A 534 -33.50 -23.12 38.18
CA ASP A 534 -34.04 -24.35 38.80
C ASP A 534 -32.88 -25.34 39.07
N SER A 535 -32.87 -25.94 40.27
CA SER A 535 -31.90 -26.97 40.69
C SER A 535 -32.36 -27.63 42.01
N ASP A 536 -33.51 -28.29 41.98
CA ASP A 536 -34.00 -29.19 43.04
C ASP A 536 -34.19 -30.61 42.44
N ASP A 537 -34.11 -31.63 43.29
CA ASP A 537 -34.22 -33.08 43.04
C ASP A 537 -33.14 -33.74 42.14
N GLU A 538 -32.61 -34.95 42.42
CA GLU A 538 -32.42 -35.77 43.63
C GLU A 538 -31.20 -36.71 43.33
N SER A 539 -30.16 -36.85 44.18
CA SER A 539 -30.02 -37.69 45.40
C SER A 539 -29.48 -39.13 45.17
N GLY A 540 -28.60 -39.62 46.07
CA GLY A 540 -27.97 -40.95 46.05
C GLY A 540 -26.65 -41.06 45.24
N GLU A 541 -25.62 -41.84 45.61
CA GLU A 541 -25.34 -42.63 46.83
C GLU A 541 -23.88 -42.39 47.34
N ARG A 542 -23.29 -43.30 48.15
CA ARG A 542 -22.11 -43.05 49.02
C ARG A 542 -20.98 -44.07 48.90
N ASP A 543 -19.88 -43.76 49.59
CA ASP A 543 -18.75 -44.61 50.01
C ASP A 543 -17.81 -45.05 48.86
N LEU A 544 -16.48 -45.02 49.00
CA LEU A 544 -15.66 -45.64 50.06
C LEU A 544 -14.33 -44.91 50.40
N ASP A 545 -13.71 -45.40 51.49
CA ASP A 545 -12.30 -45.37 51.97
C ASP A 545 -11.15 -45.02 50.96
N ALA A 546 -9.95 -44.56 51.35
CA ALA A 546 -9.35 -44.41 52.68
C ALA A 546 -8.14 -43.42 52.75
N ARG A 547 -8.02 -42.74 53.90
CA ARG A 547 -6.79 -42.53 54.73
C ARG A 547 -5.38 -42.61 54.08
N ARG A 548 -4.61 -41.51 54.18
CA ARG A 548 -3.38 -41.34 55.05
C ARG A 548 -2.76 -39.94 54.82
N HIS A 549 -2.42 -39.16 55.86
CA HIS A 549 -1.15 -39.17 56.63
C HIS A 549 0.12 -38.99 55.75
N ARG A 550 1.11 -38.13 56.10
CA ARG A 550 1.36 -37.31 57.31
C ARG A 550 2.62 -36.43 57.11
N ARG A 551 2.66 -35.24 57.75
CA ARG A 551 3.90 -34.58 58.28
C ARG A 551 4.92 -34.08 57.21
N ARG A 552 5.91 -33.21 57.50
CA ARG A 552 6.26 -32.43 58.72
C ARG A 552 7.08 -31.17 58.35
N SER A 553 6.88 -30.09 59.11
CA SER A 553 7.88 -29.03 59.38
C SER A 553 9.03 -29.59 60.28
N PRO A 554 10.18 -28.89 60.51
CA PRO A 554 10.19 -27.59 61.21
C PRO A 554 11.34 -26.60 60.84
N SER A 555 11.48 -25.60 61.71
CA SER A 555 12.26 -24.35 61.68
C SER A 555 13.73 -24.44 62.18
N SER A 556 14.37 -23.25 62.25
CA SER A 556 15.45 -22.84 63.19
C SER A 556 16.82 -23.55 63.02
N GLU A 557 17.98 -23.10 63.56
CA GLU A 557 18.35 -22.10 64.60
C GLU A 557 19.50 -21.15 64.10
N SER A 558 20.27 -20.49 64.98
CA SER A 558 19.99 -19.12 65.49
C SER A 558 21.23 -18.46 66.14
N CYS A 559 21.27 -17.11 66.22
CA CYS A 559 22.09 -16.30 67.16
C CYS A 559 23.64 -16.35 67.01
N SER A 560 24.47 -15.46 67.56
CA SER A 560 24.37 -14.22 68.41
C SER A 560 25.47 -13.22 67.96
N SER A 561 25.92 -12.10 68.58
CA SER A 561 25.73 -11.33 69.85
C SER A 561 26.31 -9.88 69.60
N SER A 562 26.41 -8.86 70.48
CA SER A 562 25.94 -8.55 71.84
C SER A 562 26.12 -7.04 72.14
N GLY A 563 25.47 -6.51 73.19
CA GLY A 563 25.80 -5.25 73.91
C GLY A 563 25.34 -3.91 73.29
N ASP A 564 25.06 -2.83 74.04
CA ASP A 564 24.97 -2.64 75.51
C ASP A 564 24.01 -1.47 75.91
N ASP A 565 23.36 -1.62 77.08
CA ASP A 565 22.88 -0.66 78.12
C ASP A 565 22.15 0.71 77.91
N ASP A 566 20.92 0.76 78.50
CA ASP A 566 20.44 1.69 79.58
C ASP A 566 19.78 3.09 79.28
N ARG A 567 18.93 3.53 80.25
CA ARG A 567 18.46 4.91 80.63
C ARG A 567 17.13 5.54 80.15
N SER A 568 16.03 4.93 80.63
CA SER A 568 15.04 5.53 81.56
C SER A 568 14.56 7.02 81.54
N ARG A 569 13.21 7.19 81.65
CA ARG A 569 12.41 8.18 82.47
C ARG A 569 12.06 9.63 82.00
N ARG A 570 10.75 9.79 81.67
CA ARG A 570 9.71 10.70 82.24
C ARG A 570 9.77 12.27 82.15
N HIS A 571 8.65 12.80 81.65
CA HIS A 571 7.81 13.94 82.13
C HIS A 571 8.06 15.44 81.76
N ARG A 572 7.07 15.98 81.02
CA ARG A 572 6.22 17.18 81.28
C ARG A 572 6.76 18.63 81.29
N HIS A 573 6.06 19.44 80.47
CA HIS A 573 5.57 20.83 80.68
C HIS A 573 6.52 22.06 80.60
N ASP A 574 6.03 23.06 79.84
CA ASP A 574 6.12 24.52 80.07
C ASP A 574 7.50 25.24 79.99
N GLU A 575 7.62 26.59 79.90
CA GLU A 575 6.62 27.68 79.98
C GLU A 575 7.02 28.99 79.24
N SER A 576 6.02 29.84 78.89
CA SER A 576 6.04 31.33 79.06
C SER A 576 6.90 32.24 78.11
N SER A 577 6.65 33.56 77.96
CA SER A 577 5.46 34.41 78.25
C SER A 577 5.60 35.88 77.73
N ARG A 578 4.48 36.65 77.83
CA ARG A 578 4.33 38.14 77.85
C ARG A 578 4.20 38.83 76.46
N ARG A 579 3.37 39.90 76.27
CA ARG A 579 2.47 40.68 77.16
C ARG A 579 1.48 41.61 76.39
N ARG A 580 0.44 42.13 77.09
CA ARG A 580 -0.37 43.37 76.84
C ARG A 580 -1.45 43.29 75.73
N GLN A 581 -2.73 43.70 75.90
CA GLN A 581 -3.40 44.97 76.33
C GLN A 581 -3.62 45.98 75.17
N ARG A 582 -4.76 46.68 74.97
CA ARG A 582 -6.05 46.78 75.72
C ARG A 582 -7.20 47.48 74.91
N ASP A 583 -8.46 47.16 75.25
CA ASP A 583 -9.70 47.99 75.30
C ASP A 583 -10.14 49.03 74.19
N GLN A 584 -11.41 48.89 73.76
CA GLN A 584 -12.47 49.94 73.62
C GLN A 584 -12.47 50.95 72.42
N SER A 585 -13.63 51.52 71.96
CA SER A 585 -15.08 51.31 72.23
C SER A 585 -16.02 52.01 71.20
N HIS A 586 -17.32 51.62 71.18
CA HIS A 586 -18.53 52.48 70.99
C HIS A 586 -18.74 53.25 69.63
N ARG A 587 -19.93 53.69 69.17
CA ARG A 587 -21.37 53.52 69.55
C ARG A 587 -22.31 54.07 68.43
N ARG A 588 -23.56 53.58 68.37
CA ARG A 588 -24.83 54.30 68.01
C ARG A 588 -25.03 54.78 66.54
N ASP A 589 -26.16 54.42 65.88
CA ASP A 589 -27.51 55.08 65.87
C ASP A 589 -27.63 56.00 64.62
N ARG A 590 -28.63 55.98 63.70
CA ARG A 590 -30.09 55.65 63.70
C ARG A 590 -30.41 54.79 62.44
N GLY A 591 -31.54 54.11 62.21
CA GLY A 591 -32.97 54.44 62.40
C GLY A 591 -33.54 55.10 61.11
N GLY A 592 -34.64 54.65 60.47
CA GLY A 592 -35.55 53.51 60.72
C GLY A 592 -36.75 53.50 59.73
N HIS A 593 -37.72 52.58 59.91
CA HIS A 593 -39.03 52.43 59.23
C HIS A 593 -39.04 52.20 57.69
N ASP A 594 -39.76 51.19 57.16
CA ASP A 594 -41.22 51.04 56.97
C ASP A 594 -41.86 52.05 56.02
N GLU A 595 -42.20 51.63 54.80
CA GLU A 595 -43.57 51.31 54.34
C GLU A 595 -43.48 50.77 52.89
N ARG A 596 -43.80 49.52 52.55
CA ARG A 596 -45.11 48.86 52.60
C ARG A 596 -46.30 49.73 52.14
N ARG A 597 -46.49 49.87 50.81
CA ARG A 597 -47.64 49.21 50.10
C ARG A 597 -47.73 49.42 48.57
N ARG A 598 -47.74 48.28 47.86
CA ARG A 598 -48.65 47.91 46.76
C ARG A 598 -48.83 48.86 45.56
N ARG A 599 -48.38 48.40 44.38
CA ARG A 599 -49.28 48.13 43.22
C ARG A 599 -48.67 47.08 42.27
N SER A 600 -49.50 46.58 41.37
CA SER A 600 -49.39 45.32 40.60
C SER A 600 -48.18 45.21 39.64
N PRO A 601 -47.79 43.99 39.22
CA PRO A 601 -46.57 43.78 38.44
C PRO A 601 -46.71 44.16 36.96
N GLN A 602 -45.74 44.90 36.43
CA GLN A 602 -45.46 45.02 34.99
C GLN A 602 -43.95 44.88 34.76
N ARG A 603 -43.58 44.14 33.70
CA ARG A 603 -42.17 43.91 33.32
C ARG A 603 -41.49 45.24 32.96
N ARG A 604 -40.37 45.54 33.63
CA ARG A 604 -39.30 46.40 33.08
C ARG A 604 -38.02 45.58 33.00
N LYS A 605 -37.23 45.79 31.94
CA LYS A 605 -35.86 45.31 31.83
C LYS A 605 -34.98 46.23 32.68
N GLU A 606 -34.11 45.66 33.51
CA GLU A 606 -32.99 46.35 34.16
C GLU A 606 -31.71 45.50 33.94
N PRO A 607 -30.52 46.09 34.08
CA PRO A 607 -29.42 45.84 33.13
C PRO A 607 -28.62 44.56 33.42
N THR A 608 -28.16 43.93 32.34
CA THR A 608 -27.13 42.89 32.37
C THR A 608 -25.75 43.46 32.78
N PRO A 609 -24.85 42.62 33.34
CA PRO A 609 -23.52 43.06 33.75
C PRO A 609 -22.67 43.56 32.56
N PRO A 610 -21.59 44.34 32.81
CA PRO A 610 -20.61 44.66 31.78
C PRO A 610 -19.98 43.36 31.22
N PRO A 611 -19.57 43.35 29.94
CA PRO A 611 -18.92 42.19 29.34
C PRO A 611 -17.59 41.87 30.05
N PRO A 612 -17.17 40.59 30.08
CA PRO A 612 -15.90 40.20 30.67
C PRO A 612 -14.73 40.87 29.94
N LEU A 613 -13.80 41.44 30.69
CA LEU A 613 -12.57 42.02 30.16
C LEU A 613 -11.76 40.95 29.42
N LEU A 614 -11.53 41.17 28.12
CA LEU A 614 -10.59 40.36 27.33
C LEU A 614 -9.16 40.54 27.87
N PRO A 615 -8.35 39.47 27.93
CA PRO A 615 -6.92 39.59 28.23
C PRO A 615 -6.21 40.46 27.19
N GLU A 616 -5.26 41.29 27.62
CA GLU A 616 -4.52 42.20 26.74
C GLU A 616 -3.75 41.44 25.65
N MET A 617 -4.01 41.76 24.38
CA MET A 617 -3.35 41.13 23.23
C MET A 617 -1.93 41.67 23.03
N ILE A 618 -0.95 41.07 23.70
CA ILE A 618 0.48 41.36 23.47
C ILE A 618 0.88 40.85 22.07
N PRO A 619 1.39 41.72 21.17
CA PRO A 619 1.66 41.35 19.77
C PRO A 619 2.99 40.58 19.63
N GLY A 620 2.94 39.26 19.74
CA GLY A 620 4.06 38.38 19.39
C GLY A 620 4.39 38.42 17.89
N ARG A 621 5.67 38.51 17.55
CA ARG A 621 6.13 38.32 16.15
C ARG A 621 5.98 36.85 15.76
N THR A 622 5.40 36.60 14.57
CA THR A 622 5.36 35.31 13.87
C THR A 622 4.82 34.11 14.68
N GLY A 623 3.50 34.03 14.82
CA GLY A 623 2.81 32.82 15.31
C GLY A 623 1.31 33.07 15.52
N GLY A 624 0.46 32.58 14.61
CA GLY A 624 -0.99 32.73 14.73
C GLY A 624 -1.60 31.66 15.64
N ILE A 625 -2.46 32.06 16.59
CA ILE A 625 -3.17 31.14 17.48
C ILE A 625 -4.23 30.38 16.67
N TYR A 626 -4.25 29.05 16.78
CA TYR A 626 -5.26 28.23 16.11
C TYR A 626 -6.63 28.37 16.78
N ILE A 627 -7.58 29.00 16.06
CA ILE A 627 -9.01 28.98 16.39
C ILE A 627 -9.68 27.90 15.53
N PRO A 628 -10.33 26.88 16.14
CA PRO A 628 -11.05 25.82 15.42
C PRO A 628 -12.17 26.35 14.52
N PRO A 629 -12.44 25.74 13.34
CA PRO A 629 -13.43 26.25 12.39
C PRO A 629 -14.82 26.50 12.98
N PHE A 630 -15.37 25.55 13.76
CA PHE A 630 -16.67 25.73 14.43
C PHE A 630 -16.71 26.95 15.36
N ARG A 631 -15.64 27.16 16.14
CA ARG A 631 -15.52 28.29 17.06
C ARG A 631 -15.34 29.62 16.32
N MET A 632 -14.65 29.60 15.17
CA MET A 632 -14.51 30.76 14.30
C MET A 632 -15.83 31.13 13.63
N ALA A 633 -16.59 30.14 13.14
CA ALA A 633 -17.93 30.33 12.60
C ALA A 633 -18.95 30.79 13.66
N GLN A 634 -18.82 30.34 14.91
CA GLN A 634 -19.60 30.87 16.04
C GLN A 634 -19.26 32.35 16.28
N MET A 635 -17.98 32.71 16.41
CA MET A 635 -17.55 34.11 16.59
C MET A 635 -18.03 35.02 15.43
N MET A 636 -18.07 34.51 14.20
CA MET A 636 -18.62 35.25 13.05
C MET A 636 -20.14 35.46 13.09
N ARG A 637 -20.89 34.63 13.83
CA ARG A 637 -22.34 34.83 14.08
C ARG A 637 -22.62 35.74 15.27
N GLU A 638 -21.65 35.91 16.16
CA GLU A 638 -21.77 36.72 17.39
C GLU A 638 -21.40 38.21 17.17
N VAL A 639 -20.89 38.58 15.99
CA VAL A 639 -20.59 39.98 15.61
C VAL A 639 -21.73 40.54 14.75
N GLU A 640 -22.50 41.47 15.31
CA GLU A 640 -23.63 42.12 14.63
C GLU A 640 -23.17 43.10 13.52
N ASP A 641 -22.03 43.78 13.71
CA ASP A 641 -21.48 44.74 12.75
C ASP A 641 -20.48 44.09 11.76
N LYS A 642 -21.01 43.73 10.58
CA LYS A 642 -20.25 43.21 9.43
C LYS A 642 -19.29 44.22 8.78
N SER A 643 -19.42 45.52 9.06
CA SER A 643 -18.51 46.55 8.54
C SER A 643 -17.24 46.70 9.41
N SER A 644 -17.30 46.29 10.68
CA SER A 644 -16.24 46.45 11.66
C SER A 644 -14.89 45.87 11.22
N ALA A 645 -13.80 46.57 11.57
CA ALA A 645 -12.44 46.12 11.26
C ALA A 645 -12.08 44.75 11.90
N GLU A 646 -12.78 44.35 12.96
CA GLU A 646 -12.65 43.04 13.60
C GLU A 646 -13.33 41.94 12.77
N TYR A 647 -14.56 42.18 12.28
CA TYR A 647 -15.23 41.26 11.34
C TYR A 647 -14.42 41.11 10.04
N GLN A 648 -13.95 42.21 9.45
CA GLN A 648 -13.12 42.18 8.25
C GLN A 648 -11.83 41.35 8.44
N ARG A 649 -11.21 41.43 9.63
CA ARG A 649 -10.02 40.65 9.96
C ARG A 649 -10.32 39.17 10.15
N LEU A 650 -11.42 38.84 10.84
CA LEU A 650 -11.88 37.45 10.98
C LEU A 650 -12.22 36.84 9.61
N SER A 651 -12.90 37.58 8.72
CA SER A 651 -13.23 37.11 7.37
C SER A 651 -11.97 36.90 6.52
N TRP A 652 -10.96 37.77 6.64
CA TRP A 652 -9.66 37.60 5.99
C TRP A 652 -8.91 36.35 6.45
N ASP A 653 -8.85 36.11 7.77
CA ASP A 653 -8.19 34.92 8.32
C ASP A 653 -8.97 33.61 8.04
N ALA A 654 -10.27 33.68 7.73
CA ALA A 654 -11.05 32.56 7.22
C ALA A 654 -10.81 32.30 5.73
N LEU A 655 -10.95 33.33 4.88
CA LEU A 655 -10.65 33.29 3.43
C LEU A 655 -9.26 32.69 3.18
N LYS A 656 -8.26 33.12 3.96
CA LYS A 656 -6.90 32.58 3.93
C LYS A 656 -6.80 31.09 4.30
N LYS A 657 -7.60 30.60 5.25
CA LYS A 657 -7.64 29.16 5.60
C LYS A 657 -8.33 28.37 4.50
N SER A 658 -9.41 28.89 3.93
CA SER A 658 -10.20 28.23 2.89
C SER A 658 -9.39 28.06 1.61
N ILE A 659 -8.84 29.16 1.05
CA ILE A 659 -7.99 29.13 -0.15
C ILE A 659 -6.80 28.17 0.03
N ASN A 660 -6.06 28.25 1.15
CA ASN A 660 -4.95 27.32 1.41
C ASN A 660 -5.44 25.86 1.52
N GLY A 661 -6.63 25.63 2.07
CA GLY A 661 -7.23 24.31 2.22
C GLY A 661 -7.67 23.70 0.88
N LEU A 662 -8.23 24.51 -0.02
CA LEU A 662 -8.63 24.09 -1.36
C LEU A 662 -7.42 23.81 -2.25
N VAL A 663 -6.43 24.72 -2.27
CA VAL A 663 -5.18 24.53 -3.04
C VAL A 663 -4.41 23.30 -2.54
N ASN A 664 -4.41 22.99 -1.24
CA ASN A 664 -3.76 21.79 -0.72
C ASN A 664 -4.56 20.47 -0.92
N LYS A 665 -5.81 20.54 -1.38
CA LYS A 665 -6.64 19.35 -1.70
C LYS A 665 -6.61 18.96 -3.17
N VAL A 666 -6.18 19.86 -4.06
CA VAL A 666 -6.37 19.71 -5.51
C VAL A 666 -5.49 18.58 -6.08
N ASN A 667 -6.08 17.77 -6.94
CA ASN A 667 -5.43 16.72 -7.74
C ASN A 667 -6.21 16.56 -9.06
N ALA A 668 -5.68 15.80 -10.01
CA ALA A 668 -6.27 15.66 -11.35
C ALA A 668 -7.71 15.10 -11.33
N THR A 669 -8.08 14.24 -10.37
CA THR A 669 -9.42 13.64 -10.31
C THR A 669 -10.45 14.51 -9.61
N ASN A 670 -10.05 15.50 -8.80
CA ASN A 670 -10.96 16.38 -8.06
C ASN A 670 -10.94 17.86 -8.47
N VAL A 671 -10.04 18.29 -9.37
CA VAL A 671 -9.91 19.70 -9.79
C VAL A 671 -11.24 20.29 -10.27
N LYS A 672 -12.04 19.53 -11.04
CA LYS A 672 -13.38 19.93 -11.50
C LYS A 672 -14.38 20.20 -10.35
N ASN A 673 -14.19 19.58 -9.18
CA ASN A 673 -15.02 19.80 -7.99
C ASN A 673 -14.46 20.94 -7.10
N ILE A 674 -13.14 21.08 -7.04
CA ILE A 674 -12.46 22.13 -6.27
C ILE A 674 -12.64 23.51 -6.92
N VAL A 675 -12.78 23.60 -8.24
CA VAL A 675 -13.00 24.87 -8.98
C VAL A 675 -14.27 25.61 -8.51
N PRO A 676 -15.47 25.00 -8.44
CA PRO A 676 -16.65 25.65 -7.85
C PRO A 676 -16.48 26.04 -6.38
N GLU A 677 -15.85 25.20 -5.55
CA GLU A 677 -15.53 25.56 -4.15
C GLU A 677 -14.59 26.79 -4.07
N LEU A 678 -13.66 26.93 -5.01
CA LEU A 678 -12.70 28.03 -5.06
C LEU A 678 -13.33 29.33 -5.56
N PHE A 679 -14.18 29.29 -6.60
CA PHE A 679 -14.96 30.46 -7.02
C PHE A 679 -16.00 30.89 -5.98
N ALA A 680 -16.40 29.98 -5.08
CA ALA A 680 -17.30 30.32 -3.98
C ALA A 680 -16.68 31.24 -2.91
N GLU A 681 -15.34 31.30 -2.82
CA GLU A 681 -14.56 32.22 -1.98
C GLU A 681 -14.24 33.52 -2.73
N ASN A 682 -14.03 34.65 -2.03
CA ASN A 682 -13.74 35.94 -2.66
C ASN A 682 -12.31 36.01 -3.21
N LEU A 683 -12.11 35.62 -4.48
CA LEU A 683 -10.80 35.61 -5.14
C LEU A 683 -10.28 37.01 -5.48
N VAL A 684 -11.12 38.03 -5.72
CA VAL A 684 -10.66 39.40 -6.02
C VAL A 684 -9.97 40.02 -4.80
N ARG A 685 -10.56 39.88 -3.61
CA ARG A 685 -9.95 40.21 -2.32
C ARG A 685 -8.83 39.24 -1.97
N GLY A 686 -9.01 37.96 -2.29
CA GLY A 686 -8.09 36.86 -1.97
C GLY A 686 -6.86 36.74 -2.88
N ARG A 687 -6.74 37.47 -3.99
CA ARG A 687 -5.75 37.21 -5.06
C ARG A 687 -4.30 37.11 -4.56
N GLY A 688 -3.90 37.99 -3.65
CA GLY A 688 -2.57 37.94 -3.03
C GLY A 688 -2.32 36.64 -2.23
N LEU A 689 -3.36 36.15 -1.54
CA LEU A 689 -3.35 34.90 -0.78
C LEU A 689 -3.35 33.68 -1.72
N PHE A 690 -4.19 33.67 -2.75
CA PHE A 690 -4.25 32.59 -3.75
C PHE A 690 -2.89 32.42 -4.45
N CYS A 691 -2.33 33.48 -5.02
CA CYS A 691 -1.03 33.41 -5.68
C CYS A 691 0.10 33.06 -4.69
N GLN A 692 -0.03 33.42 -3.40
CA GLN A 692 0.92 32.96 -2.37
C GLN A 692 0.73 31.48 -2.01
N SER A 693 -0.49 30.95 -2.03
CA SER A 693 -0.77 29.53 -1.78
C SER A 693 -0.23 28.67 -2.90
N CYS A 694 -0.57 28.96 -4.16
CA CYS A 694 -0.14 28.17 -5.30
C CYS A 694 1.39 28.08 -5.39
N ILE A 695 2.12 29.19 -5.22
CA ILE A 695 3.59 29.19 -5.18
C ILE A 695 4.13 28.31 -4.03
N LYS A 696 3.53 28.35 -2.84
CA LYS A 696 3.99 27.55 -1.69
C LYS A 696 3.70 26.07 -1.85
N SER A 697 2.49 25.71 -2.28
CA SER A 697 2.08 24.32 -2.47
C SER A 697 2.84 23.68 -3.62
N GLN A 698 3.08 24.41 -4.71
CA GLN A 698 3.95 23.99 -5.81
C GLN A 698 5.40 23.77 -5.34
N MET A 699 6.01 24.72 -4.63
CA MET A 699 7.38 24.57 -4.12
C MET A 699 7.53 23.44 -3.10
N ALA A 700 6.45 23.11 -2.37
CA ALA A 700 6.42 21.99 -1.42
C ALA A 700 6.10 20.63 -2.11
N SER A 701 5.55 20.63 -3.32
CA SER A 701 5.15 19.42 -4.05
C SER A 701 5.21 19.61 -5.57
N PRO A 702 6.42 19.71 -6.18
CA PRO A 702 6.57 19.99 -7.61
C PRO A 702 5.93 18.94 -8.55
N GLY A 703 5.71 17.71 -8.06
CA GLY A 703 5.03 16.64 -8.80
C GLY A 703 3.54 16.86 -9.09
N PHE A 704 2.95 17.95 -8.58
CA PHE A 704 1.57 18.38 -8.87
C PHE A 704 1.52 19.73 -9.62
N THR A 705 2.63 20.20 -10.21
CA THR A 705 2.67 21.53 -10.84
C THR A 705 1.75 21.63 -12.05
N ASP A 706 1.52 20.53 -12.76
CA ASP A 706 0.50 20.36 -13.79
C ASP A 706 -0.93 20.63 -13.26
N VAL A 707 -1.29 20.05 -12.11
CA VAL A 707 -2.60 20.29 -11.48
C VAL A 707 -2.73 21.74 -11.02
N PHE A 708 -1.67 22.32 -10.45
CA PHE A 708 -1.66 23.75 -10.10
C PHE A 708 -1.76 24.65 -11.33
N ALA A 709 -1.18 24.26 -12.48
CA ALA A 709 -1.31 24.99 -13.74
C ALA A 709 -2.76 24.97 -14.26
N ALA A 710 -3.39 23.79 -14.29
CA ALA A 710 -4.79 23.64 -14.70
C ALA A 710 -5.76 24.45 -13.80
N LEU A 711 -5.55 24.41 -12.47
CA LEU A 711 -6.35 25.21 -11.53
C LEU A 711 -6.19 26.72 -11.78
N VAL A 712 -4.98 27.19 -12.05
CA VAL A 712 -4.73 28.60 -12.36
C VAL A 712 -5.26 28.97 -13.74
N ALA A 713 -5.20 28.09 -14.73
CA ALA A 713 -5.74 28.33 -16.08
C ALA A 713 -7.24 28.64 -16.02
N VAL A 714 -8.01 27.82 -15.30
CA VAL A 714 -9.46 28.04 -15.08
C VAL A 714 -9.74 29.33 -14.30
N VAL A 715 -8.92 29.68 -13.30
CA VAL A 715 -9.05 30.97 -12.59
C VAL A 715 -8.68 32.16 -13.51
N ASN A 716 -7.73 31.97 -14.43
CA ASN A 716 -7.22 33.02 -15.31
C ASN A 716 -8.20 33.41 -16.42
N THR A 717 -9.06 32.51 -16.91
CA THR A 717 -10.09 32.89 -17.90
C THR A 717 -11.10 33.87 -17.31
N LYS A 718 -11.58 33.62 -16.09
CA LYS A 718 -12.59 34.47 -15.42
C LYS A 718 -11.96 35.61 -14.59
N PHE A 719 -10.66 35.52 -14.26
CA PHE A 719 -9.90 36.56 -13.55
C PHE A 719 -8.46 36.74 -14.08
N PRO A 720 -8.25 37.33 -15.27
CA PRO A 720 -6.91 37.50 -15.86
C PRO A 720 -5.90 38.24 -14.95
N GLU A 721 -6.35 39.20 -14.14
CA GLU A 721 -5.48 39.92 -13.18
C GLU A 721 -4.78 38.97 -12.18
N ILE A 722 -5.44 37.87 -11.80
CA ILE A 722 -4.91 36.91 -10.82
C ILE A 722 -3.82 36.05 -11.47
N GLY A 723 -4.03 35.61 -12.71
CA GLY A 723 -3.01 34.92 -13.51
C GLY A 723 -1.79 35.82 -13.75
N ARG A 724 -2.00 37.09 -14.11
CA ARG A 724 -0.93 38.08 -14.28
C ARG A 724 -0.13 38.30 -12.99
N LEU A 725 -0.82 38.47 -11.86
CA LEU A 725 -0.17 38.65 -10.55
C LEU A 725 0.64 37.42 -10.13
N LEU A 726 0.17 36.21 -10.45
CA LEU A 726 0.95 35.00 -10.24
C LEU A 726 2.20 35.02 -11.13
N LEU A 727 2.05 35.20 -12.44
CA LEU A 727 3.14 35.20 -13.42
C LEU A 727 4.24 36.21 -13.06
N VAL A 728 3.86 37.44 -12.67
CA VAL A 728 4.79 38.46 -12.17
C VAL A 728 5.59 37.99 -10.95
N ARG A 729 4.92 37.42 -9.95
CA ARG A 729 5.59 36.91 -8.73
C ARG A 729 6.54 35.76 -9.05
N VAL A 730 6.17 34.92 -10.01
CA VAL A 730 6.91 33.74 -10.49
C VAL A 730 8.15 34.16 -11.33
N VAL A 731 8.02 35.13 -12.24
CA VAL A 731 9.15 35.77 -12.96
C VAL A 731 10.13 36.43 -11.99
N LEU A 732 9.63 37.18 -11.01
CA LEU A 732 10.48 37.80 -9.98
C LEU A 732 11.15 36.77 -9.06
N GLN A 733 10.56 35.58 -8.88
CA GLN A 733 11.21 34.47 -8.18
C GLN A 733 12.37 33.90 -9.00
N LEU A 734 12.20 33.65 -10.30
CA LEU A 734 13.32 33.24 -11.17
C LEU A 734 14.43 34.30 -11.27
N LYS A 735 14.08 35.58 -11.51
CA LYS A 735 15.05 36.71 -11.52
C LYS A 735 15.85 36.79 -10.22
N ARG A 736 15.33 36.27 -9.09
CA ARG A 736 16.04 36.16 -7.79
C ARG A 736 16.82 34.85 -7.63
N ALA A 737 16.29 33.71 -8.08
CA ALA A 737 16.97 32.41 -8.01
C ALA A 737 18.25 32.41 -8.88
N TYR A 738 18.13 32.89 -10.13
CA TYR A 738 19.25 33.05 -11.06
C TYR A 738 20.36 33.94 -10.47
N LYS A 739 20.00 35.14 -9.98
CA LYS A 739 20.95 36.09 -9.33
C LYS A 739 21.57 35.58 -8.02
N ARG A 740 21.12 34.44 -7.48
CA ARG A 740 21.68 33.76 -6.29
C ARG A 740 22.43 32.47 -6.63
N ASN A 741 22.43 32.05 -7.89
CA ASN A 741 22.80 30.71 -8.32
C ASN A 741 22.06 29.59 -7.54
N ASP A 742 20.80 29.84 -7.17
CA ASP A 742 19.96 28.88 -6.43
C ASP A 742 19.26 27.92 -7.39
N LYS A 743 20.03 26.90 -7.79
CA LYS A 743 19.61 25.82 -8.69
C LYS A 743 18.36 25.07 -8.21
N VAL A 744 18.20 24.90 -6.89
CA VAL A 744 17.06 24.13 -6.34
C VAL A 744 15.78 24.96 -6.44
N THR A 745 15.82 26.23 -6.05
CA THR A 745 14.68 27.15 -6.21
C THR A 745 14.39 27.45 -7.69
N PHE A 746 15.36 27.31 -8.60
CA PHE A 746 15.13 27.42 -10.04
C PHE A 746 14.48 26.16 -10.63
N LEU A 747 15.03 24.96 -10.39
CA LEU A 747 14.48 23.70 -10.89
C LEU A 747 13.06 23.43 -10.36
N ASN A 748 12.84 23.67 -9.06
CA ASN A 748 11.53 23.53 -8.42
C ASN A 748 10.69 24.81 -8.53
N SER A 749 11.08 25.76 -9.39
CA SER A 749 10.36 27.03 -9.54
C SER A 749 8.94 26.80 -10.07
N PRO A 750 7.95 27.60 -9.65
CA PRO A 750 6.64 27.66 -10.28
C PRO A 750 6.65 28.12 -11.76
N PHE A 751 7.82 28.22 -12.42
CA PHE A 751 7.92 28.26 -13.89
C PHE A 751 7.62 26.91 -14.56
N GLN A 752 7.50 25.83 -13.79
CA GLN A 752 6.85 24.59 -14.24
C GLN A 752 5.31 24.70 -14.25
N LEU A 753 4.71 25.83 -13.83
CA LEU A 753 3.35 26.19 -14.24
C LEU A 753 3.42 26.47 -15.73
N ASP A 754 3.16 25.46 -16.54
CA ASP A 754 3.58 25.46 -17.93
C ASP A 754 2.84 26.54 -18.73
N MET A 755 3.52 27.11 -19.72
CA MET A 755 3.09 28.32 -20.45
C MET A 755 2.07 27.99 -21.55
N GLN A 756 1.21 27.03 -21.27
CA GLN A 756 0.31 26.38 -22.22
C GLN A 756 -1.06 27.08 -22.32
N VAL A 757 -1.35 28.01 -21.38
CA VAL A 757 -2.60 28.81 -21.34
C VAL A 757 -2.36 30.26 -20.85
N ILE A 758 -1.48 30.46 -19.87
CA ILE A 758 -1.45 31.71 -19.06
C ILE A 758 -0.39 32.72 -19.53
N ALA A 759 0.67 32.30 -20.23
CA ALA A 759 1.84 33.15 -20.49
C ALA A 759 2.34 32.99 -21.93
N HIS A 760 2.74 34.10 -22.56
CA HIS A 760 3.28 34.08 -23.93
C HIS A 760 4.64 33.37 -23.96
N GLU A 761 4.88 32.51 -24.96
CA GLU A 761 6.09 31.67 -25.05
C GLU A 761 7.40 32.45 -25.24
N LEU A 762 7.33 33.75 -25.53
CA LEU A 762 8.46 34.68 -25.50
C LEU A 762 9.23 34.60 -24.17
N VAL A 763 8.54 34.50 -23.02
CA VAL A 763 9.19 34.43 -21.70
C VAL A 763 10.06 33.18 -21.56
N ALA A 764 9.61 32.05 -22.11
CA ALA A 764 10.35 30.80 -22.12
C ALA A 764 11.60 30.88 -23.03
N LEU A 765 11.48 31.54 -24.18
CA LEU A 765 12.59 31.75 -25.13
C LEU A 765 13.63 32.76 -24.59
N GLU A 766 13.21 33.85 -23.96
CA GLU A 766 14.09 34.77 -23.23
C GLU A 766 14.85 34.04 -22.12
N LEU A 767 14.15 33.25 -21.30
CA LEU A 767 14.75 32.52 -20.18
C LEU A 767 15.82 31.53 -20.65
N LEU A 768 15.52 30.77 -21.71
CA LEU A 768 16.47 29.84 -22.32
C LEU A 768 17.65 30.54 -22.98
N THR A 769 17.45 31.74 -23.53
CA THR A 769 18.54 32.56 -24.06
C THR A 769 19.47 33.00 -22.92
N VAL A 770 18.93 33.51 -21.80
CA VAL A 770 19.72 33.93 -20.63
C VAL A 770 20.48 32.76 -19.99
N LEU A 771 19.87 31.57 -19.89
CA LEU A 771 20.52 30.36 -19.34
C LEU A 771 21.67 29.82 -20.20
N LEU A 772 21.61 30.03 -21.52
CA LEU A 772 22.54 29.48 -22.51
C LEU A 772 23.51 30.50 -23.12
N GLU A 773 23.40 31.79 -22.76
CA GLU A 773 24.34 32.84 -23.18
C GLU A 773 25.74 32.62 -22.60
N ASN A 774 25.81 32.25 -21.31
CA ASN A 774 27.04 31.93 -20.59
C ASN A 774 26.90 30.51 -19.98
N PRO A 775 27.12 29.44 -20.77
CA PRO A 775 26.79 28.08 -20.37
C PRO A 775 27.68 27.58 -19.22
N THR A 776 27.04 27.15 -18.13
CA THR A 776 27.66 26.47 -17.00
C THR A 776 26.99 25.12 -16.79
N ASP A 777 27.65 24.16 -16.13
CA ASP A 777 27.07 22.82 -15.90
C ASP A 777 25.69 22.88 -15.22
N ASP A 778 25.49 23.83 -14.30
CA ASP A 778 24.23 24.07 -13.61
C ASP A 778 23.18 24.77 -14.52
N SER A 779 23.55 25.83 -15.26
CA SER A 779 22.60 26.55 -16.11
C SER A 779 22.14 25.71 -17.31
N VAL A 780 23.03 24.87 -17.85
CA VAL A 780 22.72 23.95 -18.96
C VAL A 780 21.86 22.79 -18.48
N GLU A 781 22.08 22.24 -17.28
CA GLU A 781 21.16 21.25 -16.69
C GLU A 781 19.77 21.84 -16.43
N VAL A 782 19.70 23.06 -15.92
CA VAL A 782 18.44 23.80 -15.72
C VAL A 782 17.72 24.02 -17.06
N ALA A 783 18.43 24.45 -18.10
CA ALA A 783 17.86 24.61 -19.44
C ALA A 783 17.38 23.28 -20.05
N VAL A 784 18.14 22.19 -19.86
CA VAL A 784 17.72 20.85 -20.30
C VAL A 784 16.49 20.35 -19.53
N GLY A 785 16.37 20.68 -18.24
CA GLY A 785 15.15 20.43 -17.47
C GLY A 785 13.95 21.18 -18.04
N PHE A 786 14.08 22.50 -18.19
CA PHE A 786 12.99 23.35 -18.66
C PHE A 786 12.48 22.97 -20.06
N VAL A 787 13.37 22.66 -21.02
CA VAL A 787 12.98 22.25 -22.39
C VAL A 787 12.35 20.84 -22.45
N LYS A 788 12.41 20.01 -21.40
CA LYS A 788 11.65 18.75 -21.39
C LYS A 788 10.15 18.99 -21.23
N GLU A 789 9.79 19.85 -20.29
CA GLU A 789 8.39 20.15 -19.97
C GLU A 789 7.78 21.04 -21.07
N CYS A 790 8.25 22.30 -21.20
CA CYS A 790 7.67 23.26 -22.15
C CYS A 790 8.00 22.98 -23.63
N GLY A 791 8.86 22.00 -23.91
CA GLY A 791 9.40 21.73 -25.25
C GLY A 791 8.36 21.23 -26.27
N ALA A 792 7.29 20.57 -25.81
CA ALA A 792 6.17 20.18 -26.66
C ALA A 792 5.41 21.42 -27.16
N MET A 793 4.94 22.27 -26.25
CA MET A 793 4.27 23.54 -26.57
C MET A 793 5.16 24.45 -27.44
N LEU A 794 6.45 24.58 -27.12
CA LEU A 794 7.39 25.36 -27.95
C LEU A 794 7.61 24.76 -29.35
N GLN A 795 7.38 23.46 -29.56
CA GLN A 795 7.47 22.86 -30.88
C GLN A 795 6.27 23.23 -31.77
N ASP A 796 5.10 23.39 -31.16
CA ASP A 796 3.85 23.61 -31.89
C ASP A 796 3.55 25.12 -32.05
N LEU A 797 3.83 25.97 -31.03
CA LEU A 797 3.68 27.43 -31.11
C LEU A 797 4.87 28.12 -31.81
N SER A 798 6.11 27.82 -31.40
CA SER A 798 7.31 28.53 -31.88
C SER A 798 8.44 27.59 -32.34
N PRO A 799 8.20 26.75 -33.38
CA PRO A 799 9.17 25.76 -33.86
C PRO A 799 10.51 26.38 -34.31
N GLN A 800 10.52 27.65 -34.72
CA GLN A 800 11.74 28.39 -35.08
C GLN A 800 12.54 28.82 -33.83
N GLY A 801 11.86 29.31 -32.79
CA GLY A 801 12.49 29.63 -31.50
C GLY A 801 13.10 28.38 -30.86
N LEU A 802 12.32 27.29 -30.79
CA LEU A 802 12.81 26.00 -30.31
C LEU A 802 14.01 25.48 -31.15
N HIS A 803 13.99 25.67 -32.47
CA HIS A 803 15.14 25.30 -33.30
C HIS A 803 16.41 26.06 -32.91
N ALA A 804 16.33 27.37 -32.68
CA ALA A 804 17.47 28.18 -32.28
C ALA A 804 18.08 27.74 -30.93
N ILE A 805 17.23 27.43 -29.94
CA ILE A 805 17.68 26.87 -28.65
C ILE A 805 18.44 25.54 -28.83
N PHE A 806 17.95 24.65 -29.70
CA PHE A 806 18.65 23.39 -30.03
C PHE A 806 19.92 23.58 -30.88
N GLU A 807 20.11 24.70 -31.57
CA GLU A 807 21.41 25.05 -32.16
C GLU A 807 22.40 25.49 -31.08
N ARG A 808 21.97 26.25 -30.07
CA ARG A 808 22.80 26.62 -28.90
C ARG A 808 23.28 25.38 -28.14
N PHE A 809 22.39 24.44 -27.82
CA PHE A 809 22.78 23.16 -27.21
C PHE A 809 23.78 22.35 -28.06
N ARG A 810 23.74 22.46 -29.40
CA ARG A 810 24.72 21.78 -30.27
C ARG A 810 26.08 22.49 -30.29
N GLY A 811 26.11 23.83 -30.20
CA GLY A 811 27.35 24.58 -30.03
C GLY A 811 28.10 24.13 -28.78
N ILE A 812 27.42 24.18 -27.63
CA ILE A 812 27.95 23.75 -26.33
C ILE A 812 28.49 22.31 -26.37
N LEU A 813 27.74 21.39 -27.00
CA LEU A 813 28.13 19.98 -27.16
C LEU A 813 29.37 19.78 -28.06
N HIS A 814 29.62 20.68 -29.00
CA HIS A 814 30.78 20.63 -29.91
C HIS A 814 32.00 21.40 -29.38
N GLU A 815 31.79 22.44 -28.57
CA GLU A 815 32.84 23.23 -27.94
C GLU A 815 33.56 22.45 -26.83
N GLY A 816 32.84 21.59 -26.10
CA GLY A 816 33.45 20.50 -25.32
C GLY A 816 34.04 20.90 -23.96
N GLU A 817 33.74 22.09 -23.46
CA GLU A 817 34.21 22.58 -22.14
C GLU A 817 33.30 22.17 -20.96
N ILE A 818 32.14 21.55 -21.23
CA ILE A 818 31.16 21.08 -20.22
C ILE A 818 31.45 19.68 -19.67
N ASP A 819 30.92 19.35 -18.48
CA ASP A 819 31.05 18.00 -17.92
C ASP A 819 30.30 16.92 -18.73
N LYS A 820 30.81 15.70 -18.67
CA LYS A 820 30.25 14.50 -19.33
C LYS A 820 28.81 14.21 -18.92
N ARG A 821 28.41 14.52 -17.68
CA ARG A 821 27.02 14.38 -17.22
C ARG A 821 26.10 15.35 -17.98
N VAL A 822 26.56 16.57 -18.23
CA VAL A 822 25.82 17.61 -18.97
C VAL A 822 25.76 17.27 -20.46
N GLN A 823 26.84 16.73 -21.03
CA GLN A 823 26.83 16.13 -22.37
C GLN A 823 25.74 15.06 -22.49
N PHE A 824 25.66 14.09 -21.56
CA PHE A 824 24.61 13.06 -21.59
C PHE A 824 23.19 13.63 -21.43
N LEU A 825 23.02 14.72 -20.66
CA LEU A 825 21.74 15.41 -20.53
C LEU A 825 21.30 16.07 -21.86
N ILE A 826 22.23 16.73 -22.57
CA ILE A 826 21.98 17.30 -23.90
C ILE A 826 21.66 16.19 -24.92
N GLU A 827 22.45 15.13 -24.97
CA GLU A 827 22.23 13.99 -25.88
C GLU A 827 20.86 13.32 -25.64
N GLY A 828 20.45 13.21 -24.37
CA GLY A 828 19.11 12.77 -23.98
C GLY A 828 17.99 13.72 -24.47
N LEU A 829 18.20 15.04 -24.36
CA LEU A 829 17.23 16.03 -24.86
C LEU A 829 17.06 15.97 -26.38
N PHE A 830 18.14 15.75 -27.14
CA PHE A 830 18.06 15.50 -28.59
C PHE A 830 17.27 14.22 -28.93
N ALA A 831 17.35 13.18 -28.10
CA ALA A 831 16.52 11.98 -28.27
C ALA A 831 15.03 12.27 -28.00
N ILE A 832 14.71 13.06 -26.97
CA ILE A 832 13.33 13.48 -26.64
C ILE A 832 12.72 14.32 -27.78
N ARG A 833 13.43 15.34 -28.30
CA ARG A 833 12.96 16.12 -29.46
C ARG A 833 12.76 15.24 -30.70
N LYS A 834 13.64 14.27 -30.94
CA LYS A 834 13.50 13.31 -32.05
C LYS A 834 12.26 12.41 -31.89
N ALA A 835 11.85 12.12 -30.66
CA ALA A 835 10.60 11.44 -30.33
C ALA A 835 9.38 12.40 -30.28
N LYS A 836 9.50 13.66 -30.72
CA LYS A 836 8.48 14.71 -30.61
C LYS A 836 7.95 14.86 -29.17
N PHE A 837 8.85 14.84 -28.18
CA PHE A 837 8.51 14.95 -26.76
C PHE A 837 7.55 13.85 -26.24
N GLN A 838 7.45 12.69 -26.91
CA GLN A 838 6.63 11.56 -26.44
C GLN A 838 7.05 11.12 -25.02
N GLY A 839 6.15 11.34 -24.05
CA GLY A 839 6.40 11.17 -22.61
C GLY A 839 6.30 12.48 -21.80
N PHE A 840 6.43 13.62 -22.48
CA PHE A 840 6.21 14.98 -21.99
C PHE A 840 5.19 15.64 -22.94
N PRO A 841 3.88 15.37 -22.79
CA PRO A 841 2.85 16.10 -23.54
C PRO A 841 2.88 17.58 -23.14
N ALA A 842 2.16 18.42 -23.89
CA ALA A 842 1.82 19.76 -23.40
C ALA A 842 0.81 19.62 -22.24
N ILE A 843 -0.48 19.80 -22.51
CA ILE A 843 -1.54 19.59 -21.51
C ILE A 843 -1.77 18.06 -21.37
N ARG A 844 -2.02 17.58 -20.14
CA ARG A 844 -2.53 16.21 -19.94
C ARG A 844 -4.04 16.18 -20.25
N PRO A 845 -4.57 15.20 -20.99
CA PRO A 845 -6.01 15.16 -21.34
C PRO A 845 -7.00 15.17 -20.16
N GLU A 846 -6.57 14.75 -18.97
CA GLU A 846 -7.33 14.82 -17.71
C GLU A 846 -7.39 16.23 -17.09
N LEU A 847 -6.42 17.08 -17.44
CA LEU A 847 -6.21 18.45 -16.95
C LEU A 847 -6.51 19.52 -18.00
N ASP A 848 -7.01 19.11 -19.17
CA ASP A 848 -7.54 20.02 -20.18
C ASP A 848 -8.94 20.46 -19.75
N LEU A 849 -9.05 21.70 -19.27
CA LEU A 849 -10.22 22.25 -18.58
C LEU A 849 -10.71 23.58 -19.20
N VAL A 850 -10.06 24.06 -20.25
CA VAL A 850 -10.28 25.39 -20.83
C VAL A 850 -10.16 25.32 -22.34
N GLU A 851 -11.30 25.45 -23.03
CA GLU A 851 -11.36 25.51 -24.48
C GLU A 851 -10.48 26.63 -25.04
N GLN A 852 -9.86 26.39 -26.21
CA GLN A 852 -8.74 27.19 -26.71
C GLN A 852 -9.08 28.69 -26.93
N GLU A 853 -10.36 29.01 -27.14
CA GLU A 853 -10.86 30.38 -27.32
C GLU A 853 -11.07 31.15 -26.01
N ASP A 854 -11.28 30.46 -24.88
CA ASP A 854 -11.45 31.04 -23.54
C ASP A 854 -10.08 31.33 -22.87
N GLN A 855 -8.97 30.97 -23.53
CA GLN A 855 -7.60 31.06 -23.01
C GLN A 855 -7.00 32.49 -23.11
N PHE A 856 -6.67 33.08 -21.95
CA PHE A 856 -6.05 34.41 -21.87
C PHE A 856 -4.53 34.34 -21.58
N THR A 857 -3.69 34.63 -22.58
CA THR A 857 -2.23 34.68 -22.42
C THR A 857 -1.73 36.07 -22.02
N HIS A 858 -0.81 36.12 -21.05
CA HIS A 858 -0.15 37.35 -20.61
C HIS A 858 1.23 37.52 -21.28
N GLU A 859 1.44 38.65 -21.96
CA GLU A 859 2.75 39.10 -22.43
C GLU A 859 3.47 39.88 -21.32
N ILE A 860 4.70 39.46 -21.00
CA ILE A 860 5.62 40.04 -20.00
C ILE A 860 7.04 39.77 -20.51
N SER A 861 8.02 40.65 -20.24
CA SER A 861 9.45 40.35 -20.49
C SER A 861 10.22 40.09 -19.19
N LEU A 862 11.28 39.28 -19.28
CA LEU A 862 12.29 39.14 -18.24
C LEU A 862 13.08 40.43 -17.98
N GLU A 863 13.05 41.43 -18.86
CA GLU A 863 13.70 42.72 -18.60
C GLU A 863 12.86 43.63 -17.68
N ASP A 864 11.53 43.53 -17.72
CA ASP A 864 10.56 44.46 -17.10
C ASP A 864 10.76 44.77 -15.60
N GLU A 865 10.41 46.01 -15.22
CA GLU A 865 10.22 46.45 -13.83
C GLU A 865 8.83 46.05 -13.31
N LEU A 866 8.72 44.86 -12.74
CA LEU A 866 7.47 44.27 -12.26
C LEU A 866 7.28 44.47 -10.74
N ASP A 867 6.08 44.87 -10.30
CA ASP A 867 5.70 44.91 -8.87
C ASP A 867 5.06 43.57 -8.43
N PRO A 868 5.60 42.86 -7.42
CA PRO A 868 5.00 41.65 -6.86
C PRO A 868 3.73 41.87 -6.00
N GLU A 869 3.27 43.10 -5.77
CA GLU A 869 2.11 43.49 -4.95
C GLU A 869 2.07 42.75 -3.59
N THR A 870 3.20 42.71 -2.88
CA THR A 870 3.33 41.93 -1.62
C THR A 870 2.44 42.43 -0.48
N ASN A 871 1.97 43.68 -0.57
CA ASN A 871 0.96 44.29 0.29
C ASN A 871 -0.37 43.52 0.29
N LEU A 872 -0.76 42.87 -0.80
CA LEU A 872 -1.99 42.07 -0.89
C LEU A 872 -1.95 40.80 -0.02
N ASN A 873 -0.80 40.43 0.54
CA ASN A 873 -0.67 39.26 1.40
C ASN A 873 -0.96 39.59 2.89
N VAL A 874 -1.26 40.86 3.19
CA VAL A 874 -1.39 41.42 4.54
C VAL A 874 -2.74 42.11 4.69
N PHE A 875 -3.47 41.78 5.75
CA PHE A 875 -4.76 42.39 6.06
C PHE A 875 -4.66 43.93 6.14
N ARG A 876 -5.60 44.61 5.49
CA ARG A 876 -5.89 46.04 5.63
C ARG A 876 -7.41 46.19 5.76
N GLY A 877 -7.85 47.09 6.64
CA GLY A 877 -9.28 47.46 6.70
C GLY A 877 -9.68 48.21 5.45
N ASN A 878 -10.82 47.84 4.87
CA ASN A 878 -11.39 48.43 3.67
C ASN A 878 -12.66 49.21 4.02
N PRO A 879 -12.76 50.52 3.70
CA PRO A 879 -13.98 51.30 3.89
C PRO A 879 -15.18 50.77 3.08
N ASN A 880 -14.95 50.27 1.86
CA ASN A 880 -15.98 49.82 0.92
C ASN A 880 -16.27 48.31 1.03
N PHE A 881 -15.88 47.66 2.12
CA PHE A 881 -15.94 46.20 2.29
C PHE A 881 -17.32 45.58 1.97
N ALA A 882 -18.41 46.24 2.34
CA ALA A 882 -19.77 45.75 2.06
C ALA A 882 -20.18 45.87 0.58
N GLU A 883 -19.59 46.81 -0.16
CA GLU A 883 -19.81 46.99 -1.60
C GLU A 883 -19.00 45.95 -2.39
N ASP A 884 -17.73 45.76 -2.02
CA ASP A 884 -16.82 44.82 -2.68
C ASP A 884 -17.25 43.35 -2.50
N GLU A 885 -17.75 42.96 -1.33
CA GLU A 885 -18.32 41.62 -1.13
C GLU A 885 -19.63 41.43 -1.92
N LYS A 886 -20.50 42.44 -1.99
CA LYS A 886 -21.73 42.37 -2.81
C LYS A 886 -21.41 42.31 -4.31
N ALA A 887 -20.39 43.03 -4.77
CA ALA A 887 -19.90 42.96 -6.13
C ALA A 887 -19.38 41.55 -6.47
N TYR A 888 -18.62 40.94 -5.55
CA TYR A 888 -18.16 39.56 -5.73
C TYR A 888 -19.32 38.53 -5.66
N GLU A 889 -20.32 38.71 -4.79
CA GLU A 889 -21.53 37.86 -4.79
C GLU A 889 -22.26 37.89 -6.14
N ASN A 890 -22.40 39.07 -6.74
CA ASN A 890 -23.01 39.23 -8.07
C ASN A 890 -22.19 38.52 -9.15
N LEU A 891 -20.88 38.72 -9.17
CA LEU A 891 -19.97 38.06 -10.11
C LEU A 891 -19.97 36.53 -9.93
N LYS A 892 -20.04 36.05 -8.68
CA LYS A 892 -20.16 34.63 -8.35
C LYS A 892 -21.46 34.00 -8.87
N ARG A 893 -22.60 34.70 -8.86
CA ARG A 893 -23.85 34.21 -9.50
C ARG A 893 -23.66 34.05 -11.01
N SER A 894 -23.02 35.01 -11.67
CA SER A 894 -22.71 34.97 -13.11
C SER A 894 -21.73 33.84 -13.48
N ILE A 895 -20.72 33.55 -12.65
CA ILE A 895 -19.73 32.49 -12.91
C ILE A 895 -20.28 31.07 -12.63
N LEU A 896 -21.22 30.93 -11.68
CA LEU A 896 -21.71 29.61 -11.23
C LEU A 896 -23.10 29.22 -11.77
N GLY A 897 -23.67 29.99 -12.71
CA GLY A 897 -24.90 29.60 -13.44
C GLY A 897 -26.14 29.38 -12.57
N ALA A 898 -26.25 30.07 -11.43
CA ALA A 898 -27.34 29.84 -10.49
C ALA A 898 -28.62 30.59 -10.90
N GLU A 899 -29.54 29.90 -11.57
CA GLU A 899 -30.95 30.32 -11.63
C GLU A 899 -31.48 30.53 -10.20
N SER A 900 -32.09 31.68 -9.94
CA SER A 900 -32.63 32.02 -8.63
C SER A 900 -34.03 31.43 -8.45
N SER A 901 -34.12 30.34 -7.69
CA SER A 901 -35.37 29.97 -7.02
C SER A 901 -35.59 30.86 -5.80
N ASP A 902 -36.82 31.35 -5.67
CA ASP A 902 -37.45 32.02 -4.52
C ASP A 902 -36.77 33.28 -3.93
N ASP A 903 -37.29 34.45 -4.31
CA ASP A 903 -38.08 35.30 -3.40
C ASP A 903 -38.95 36.31 -4.21
N GLU A 904 -40.16 36.62 -3.73
CA GLU A 904 -41.20 37.37 -4.48
C GLU A 904 -41.15 38.90 -4.31
N GLU A 905 -41.65 39.66 -5.32
CA GLU A 905 -42.68 40.73 -5.25
C GLU A 905 -42.53 41.78 -6.38
N GLY A 906 -43.64 42.17 -7.07
CA GLY A 906 -43.68 43.49 -7.77
C GLY A 906 -44.41 43.69 -9.13
N SER A 907 -45.74 43.48 -9.20
CA SER A 907 -46.74 44.16 -10.08
C SER A 907 -46.61 44.27 -11.62
N ASP A 908 -47.77 44.09 -12.30
CA ASP A 908 -48.33 44.73 -13.53
C ASP A 908 -47.46 45.76 -14.31
N ASP A 909 -47.52 45.88 -15.66
CA ASP A 909 -48.74 45.99 -16.50
C ASP A 909 -48.49 45.82 -18.04
N SER A 910 -49.57 45.59 -18.79
CA SER A 910 -49.89 45.94 -20.20
C SER A 910 -48.98 45.66 -21.42
N SER A 911 -49.65 45.10 -22.46
CA SER A 911 -49.62 45.43 -23.92
C SER A 911 -48.39 45.16 -24.80
N ASP A 912 -48.50 44.12 -25.63
CA ASP A 912 -48.72 44.13 -27.10
C ASP A 912 -47.88 45.01 -28.08
N GLU A 913 -47.60 44.36 -29.22
CA GLU A 913 -47.32 44.86 -30.59
C GLU A 913 -45.91 45.40 -30.99
N ASP A 914 -45.31 44.62 -31.91
CA ASP A 914 -44.49 44.97 -33.09
C ASP A 914 -43.13 45.70 -32.96
N ALA A 915 -42.05 44.93 -33.21
CA ALA A 915 -41.15 45.16 -34.36
C ALA A 915 -40.37 43.89 -34.75
N GLU A 916 -40.15 43.68 -36.06
CA GLU A 916 -39.27 42.65 -36.62
C GLU A 916 -37.79 43.10 -36.57
N GLU A 917 -36.84 42.19 -36.37
CA GLU A 917 -35.61 42.08 -37.20
C GLU A 917 -34.90 40.72 -36.95
N GLU A 918 -33.94 40.38 -37.81
CA GLU A 918 -33.39 39.03 -37.98
C GLU A 918 -32.41 38.63 -36.84
N SER A 919 -32.46 37.37 -36.40
CA SER A 919 -31.43 36.70 -35.59
C SER A 919 -31.17 35.30 -36.13
N ASP A 920 -29.90 34.95 -36.39
CA ASP A 920 -29.51 33.67 -36.99
C ASP A 920 -29.85 32.43 -36.14
N ASP A 921 -30.11 31.31 -36.81
CA ASP A 921 -30.34 29.98 -36.21
C ASP A 921 -29.02 29.42 -35.59
N GLU A 922 -28.67 29.79 -34.35
CA GLU A 922 -27.54 29.19 -33.62
C GLU A 922 -27.76 29.12 -32.08
N GLU A 923 -28.97 28.76 -31.64
CA GLU A 923 -29.24 28.38 -30.23
C GLU A 923 -28.74 26.95 -29.92
N ASP A 924 -27.73 26.87 -29.05
CA ASP A 924 -27.31 25.74 -28.20
C ASP A 924 -27.49 24.30 -28.75
N GLU A 925 -26.40 23.73 -29.30
CA GLU A 925 -26.22 22.26 -29.38
C GLU A 925 -25.96 21.64 -27.98
N GLU A 926 -26.87 21.83 -27.02
CA GLU A 926 -26.99 20.89 -25.90
C GLU A 926 -27.27 19.51 -26.50
N GLN A 927 -26.34 18.58 -26.32
CA GLN A 927 -26.45 17.24 -26.90
C GLN A 927 -27.66 16.51 -26.32
N MET A 928 -28.76 16.50 -27.08
CA MET A 928 -29.89 15.59 -26.87
C MET A 928 -29.39 14.14 -27.02
N GLU A 929 -28.93 13.55 -25.92
CA GLU A 929 -28.42 12.18 -25.87
C GLU A 929 -29.58 11.21 -26.18
N ILE A 930 -29.71 10.83 -27.46
CA ILE A 930 -30.76 9.93 -27.94
C ILE A 930 -30.52 8.54 -27.34
N ARG A 931 -31.11 8.30 -26.17
CA ARG A 931 -31.02 7.06 -25.42
C ARG A 931 -31.66 5.90 -26.18
N ASP A 932 -30.86 5.20 -26.98
CA ASP A 932 -31.32 4.09 -27.82
C ASP A 932 -31.93 2.96 -26.98
N GLN A 933 -33.26 2.79 -27.09
CA GLN A 933 -34.01 1.65 -26.51
C GLN A 933 -34.16 0.48 -27.50
N THR A 934 -33.58 0.56 -28.71
CA THR A 934 -33.78 -0.43 -29.78
C THR A 934 -32.73 -1.54 -29.81
N GLU A 935 -31.66 -1.41 -29.00
CA GLU A 935 -30.51 -2.35 -28.93
C GLU A 935 -29.87 -2.66 -30.30
N THR A 936 -30.01 -1.76 -31.29
CA THR A 936 -29.65 -2.07 -32.69
C THR A 936 -28.17 -2.40 -32.86
N ASN A 937 -27.29 -1.73 -32.12
CA ASN A 937 -25.85 -2.01 -32.12
C ASN A 937 -25.54 -3.42 -31.58
N LEU A 938 -26.21 -3.85 -30.51
CA LEU A 938 -26.07 -5.20 -29.96
C LEU A 938 -26.57 -6.27 -30.95
N ILE A 939 -27.72 -6.03 -31.59
CA ILE A 939 -28.28 -6.92 -32.62
C ILE A 939 -27.36 -7.02 -33.84
N ASN A 940 -26.75 -5.91 -34.26
CA ASN A 940 -25.78 -5.88 -35.35
C ASN A 940 -24.47 -6.61 -34.98
N LEU A 941 -23.99 -6.49 -33.75
CA LEU A 941 -22.84 -7.25 -33.24
C LEU A 941 -23.13 -8.76 -33.21
N ARG A 942 -24.26 -9.17 -32.62
CA ARG A 942 -24.72 -10.58 -32.60
C ARG A 942 -24.82 -11.16 -34.01
N ARG A 943 -25.42 -10.42 -34.96
CA ARG A 943 -25.49 -10.80 -36.38
C ARG A 943 -24.11 -10.95 -37.01
N THR A 944 -23.17 -10.06 -36.70
CA THR A 944 -21.79 -10.10 -37.23
C THR A 944 -21.02 -11.32 -36.70
N ILE A 945 -21.17 -11.63 -35.40
CA ILE A 945 -20.57 -12.82 -34.78
C ILE A 945 -21.15 -14.10 -35.40
N TYR A 946 -22.48 -14.20 -35.52
CA TYR A 946 -23.18 -15.32 -36.18
C TYR A 946 -22.67 -15.54 -37.62
N LEU A 947 -22.65 -14.50 -38.45
CA LEU A 947 -22.19 -14.58 -39.83
C LEU A 947 -20.69 -14.95 -39.92
N THR A 948 -19.87 -14.50 -38.98
CA THR A 948 -18.43 -14.84 -38.93
C THR A 948 -18.20 -16.32 -38.59
N ILE A 949 -19.00 -16.88 -37.68
CA ILE A 949 -19.00 -18.31 -37.36
C ILE A 949 -19.44 -19.12 -38.59
N MET A 950 -20.62 -18.82 -39.13
CA MET A 950 -21.24 -19.60 -40.23
C MET A 950 -20.55 -19.45 -41.59
N SER A 951 -19.70 -18.43 -41.79
CA SER A 951 -18.91 -18.22 -43.02
C SER A 951 -17.45 -18.70 -42.92
N SER A 952 -17.11 -19.46 -41.88
CA SER A 952 -15.78 -20.02 -41.67
C SER A 952 -15.80 -21.54 -41.81
N VAL A 953 -14.81 -22.09 -42.52
CA VAL A 953 -14.74 -23.52 -42.83
C VAL A 953 -14.18 -24.32 -41.65
N ASP A 954 -13.31 -23.70 -40.85
CA ASP A 954 -12.66 -24.32 -39.69
C ASP A 954 -12.64 -23.41 -38.45
N PHE A 955 -12.48 -24.01 -37.26
CA PHE A 955 -12.47 -23.29 -35.99
C PHE A 955 -11.23 -22.38 -35.83
N GLU A 956 -10.08 -22.70 -36.45
CA GLU A 956 -8.93 -21.79 -36.46
C GLU A 956 -9.23 -20.51 -37.24
N GLU A 957 -9.89 -20.64 -38.40
CA GLU A 957 -10.31 -19.53 -39.25
C GLU A 957 -11.36 -18.67 -38.54
N ALA A 958 -12.40 -19.31 -37.97
CA ALA A 958 -13.44 -18.64 -37.20
C ALA A 958 -12.86 -17.87 -36.01
N GLY A 959 -12.00 -18.50 -35.21
CA GLY A 959 -11.34 -17.85 -34.08
C GLY A 959 -10.47 -16.67 -34.51
N HIS A 960 -9.74 -16.80 -35.63
CA HIS A 960 -8.93 -15.70 -36.16
C HIS A 960 -9.78 -14.53 -36.68
N LYS A 961 -10.92 -14.78 -37.34
CA LYS A 961 -11.84 -13.71 -37.79
C LYS A 961 -12.54 -13.03 -36.61
N LEU A 962 -13.03 -13.80 -35.64
CA LEU A 962 -13.68 -13.27 -34.43
C LEU A 962 -12.72 -12.40 -33.60
N LEU A 963 -11.47 -12.82 -33.42
CA LEU A 963 -10.43 -12.02 -32.74
C LEU A 963 -9.96 -10.77 -33.53
N LYS A 964 -10.49 -10.54 -34.74
CA LYS A 964 -10.34 -9.28 -35.49
C LYS A 964 -11.52 -8.32 -35.34
N ILE A 965 -12.65 -8.78 -34.79
CA ILE A 965 -13.77 -7.89 -34.44
C ILE A 965 -13.29 -7.00 -33.29
N LYS A 966 -13.50 -5.68 -33.40
CA LYS A 966 -13.35 -4.78 -32.27
C LYS A 966 -14.55 -5.00 -31.35
N LEU A 967 -14.30 -5.54 -30.16
CA LEU A 967 -15.28 -5.59 -29.08
C LEU A 967 -14.97 -4.44 -28.11
N GLU A 968 -16.02 -3.82 -27.58
CA GLU A 968 -15.92 -2.84 -26.50
C GLU A 968 -15.94 -3.58 -25.14
N PRO A 969 -15.32 -3.03 -24.07
CA PRO A 969 -15.21 -3.72 -22.79
C PRO A 969 -16.57 -4.17 -22.22
N GLY A 970 -16.75 -5.48 -22.06
CA GLY A 970 -18.01 -6.12 -21.64
C GLY A 970 -18.70 -6.92 -22.76
N GLN A 971 -18.47 -6.58 -24.03
CA GLN A 971 -19.04 -7.30 -25.18
C GLN A 971 -18.41 -8.68 -25.42
N GLU A 972 -17.33 -9.04 -24.71
CA GLU A 972 -16.75 -10.39 -24.74
C GLU A 972 -17.71 -11.45 -24.19
N MET A 973 -18.67 -11.06 -23.33
CA MET A 973 -19.75 -11.93 -22.87
C MET A 973 -20.67 -12.33 -24.03
N GLU A 974 -21.02 -11.38 -24.90
CA GLU A 974 -21.91 -11.58 -26.04
C GLU A 974 -21.32 -12.52 -27.09
N LEU A 975 -19.98 -12.54 -27.23
CA LEU A 975 -19.29 -13.54 -28.04
C LEU A 975 -19.44 -14.95 -27.45
N CYS A 976 -19.27 -15.12 -26.13
CA CYS A 976 -19.48 -16.41 -25.45
C CYS A 976 -20.93 -16.89 -25.56
N ILE A 977 -21.90 -15.99 -25.36
CA ILE A 977 -23.34 -16.28 -25.51
C ILE A 977 -23.64 -16.70 -26.95
N MET A 978 -23.30 -15.89 -27.96
CA MET A 978 -23.60 -16.19 -29.36
C MET A 978 -22.97 -17.50 -29.84
N LEU A 979 -21.73 -17.80 -29.44
CA LEU A 979 -21.06 -19.06 -29.78
C LEU A 979 -21.82 -20.27 -29.21
N LEU A 980 -22.30 -20.15 -27.96
CA LEU A 980 -23.07 -21.19 -27.27
C LEU A 980 -24.49 -21.32 -27.82
N GLU A 981 -25.14 -20.21 -28.18
CA GLU A 981 -26.45 -20.20 -28.84
C GLU A 981 -26.38 -20.89 -30.21
N CYS A 982 -25.42 -20.53 -31.07
CA CYS A 982 -25.17 -21.23 -32.33
C CYS A 982 -25.04 -22.75 -32.13
N CYS A 983 -24.19 -23.16 -31.19
CA CYS A 983 -24.01 -24.57 -30.84
C CYS A 983 -25.31 -25.24 -30.36
N SER A 984 -26.15 -24.53 -29.59
CA SER A 984 -27.43 -25.04 -29.08
C SER A 984 -28.47 -25.27 -30.19
N GLN A 985 -28.48 -24.46 -31.25
CA GLN A 985 -29.48 -24.50 -32.32
C GLN A 985 -29.15 -25.54 -33.41
N GLU A 986 -27.92 -26.06 -33.45
CA GLU A 986 -27.52 -27.13 -34.36
C GLU A 986 -28.40 -28.39 -34.21
N ARG A 987 -28.67 -29.06 -35.32
CA ARG A 987 -29.42 -30.34 -35.29
C ARG A 987 -28.67 -31.44 -34.52
N THR A 988 -27.34 -31.37 -34.51
CA THR A 988 -26.44 -32.30 -33.82
C THR A 988 -25.15 -31.57 -33.44
N TYR A 989 -24.68 -31.74 -32.19
CA TYR A 989 -23.42 -31.17 -31.71
C TYR A 989 -22.25 -31.38 -32.69
N LEU A 990 -21.63 -30.28 -33.11
CA LEU A 990 -20.41 -30.26 -33.93
C LEU A 990 -19.20 -29.91 -33.04
N ARG A 991 -18.18 -30.77 -33.06
CA ARG A 991 -16.91 -30.58 -32.30
C ARG A 991 -16.21 -29.25 -32.59
N TYR A 992 -16.47 -28.67 -33.77
CA TYR A 992 -16.09 -27.30 -34.16
C TYR A 992 -16.37 -26.26 -33.05
N TYR A 993 -17.56 -26.28 -32.44
CA TYR A 993 -17.91 -25.30 -31.41
C TYR A 993 -17.09 -25.49 -30.13
N GLY A 994 -16.94 -26.74 -29.67
CA GLY A 994 -16.11 -27.06 -28.49
C GLY A 994 -14.63 -26.67 -28.69
N LEU A 995 -14.08 -26.91 -29.88
CA LEU A 995 -12.72 -26.50 -30.25
C LEU A 995 -12.57 -24.97 -30.33
N LEU A 996 -13.60 -24.27 -30.83
CA LEU A 996 -13.62 -22.80 -30.88
C LEU A 996 -13.69 -22.20 -29.46
N GLY A 997 -14.58 -22.70 -28.60
CA GLY A 997 -14.68 -22.29 -27.20
C GLY A 997 -13.40 -22.59 -26.41
N GLN A 998 -12.81 -23.77 -26.60
CA GLN A 998 -11.51 -24.16 -26.04
C GLN A 998 -10.41 -23.16 -26.44
N ARG A 999 -10.35 -22.79 -27.73
CA ARG A 999 -9.41 -21.80 -28.25
C ARG A 999 -9.57 -20.44 -27.57
N PHE A 1000 -10.80 -19.98 -27.34
CA PHE A 1000 -11.05 -18.71 -26.65
C PHE A 1000 -10.58 -18.75 -25.18
N CYS A 1001 -10.96 -19.79 -24.42
CA CYS A 1001 -10.54 -19.95 -23.02
C CYS A 1001 -9.01 -20.01 -22.88
N MET A 1002 -8.32 -20.71 -23.79
CA MET A 1002 -6.85 -20.86 -23.79
C MET A 1002 -6.10 -19.63 -24.33
N ILE A 1003 -6.79 -18.64 -24.92
CA ILE A 1003 -6.18 -17.38 -25.42
C ILE A 1003 -6.28 -16.25 -24.40
N ASN A 1004 -7.42 -16.10 -23.73
CA ASN A 1004 -7.61 -15.05 -22.71
C ASN A 1004 -8.57 -15.52 -21.62
N LYS A 1005 -8.15 -15.37 -20.35
CA LYS A 1005 -8.94 -15.74 -19.18
C LYS A 1005 -10.31 -15.04 -19.13
N VAL A 1006 -10.45 -13.84 -19.70
CA VAL A 1006 -11.77 -13.16 -19.81
C VAL A 1006 -12.83 -14.06 -20.47
N TYR A 1007 -12.45 -14.84 -21.49
CA TYR A 1007 -13.38 -15.79 -22.12
C TYR A 1007 -13.64 -17.03 -21.25
N GLN A 1008 -12.64 -17.51 -20.50
CA GLN A 1008 -12.81 -18.61 -19.54
C GLN A 1008 -13.81 -18.21 -18.42
N ASP A 1009 -13.61 -17.04 -17.81
CA ASP A 1009 -14.48 -16.48 -16.77
C ASP A 1009 -15.90 -16.19 -17.31
N ASN A 1010 -16.04 -15.86 -18.61
CA ASN A 1010 -17.33 -15.66 -19.25
C ASN A 1010 -18.02 -17.00 -19.62
N PHE A 1011 -17.30 -18.02 -20.08
CA PHE A 1011 -17.87 -19.35 -20.29
C PHE A 1011 -18.28 -20.04 -18.98
N GLU A 1012 -17.61 -19.75 -17.85
CA GLU A 1012 -18.09 -20.13 -16.51
C GLU A 1012 -19.45 -19.49 -16.19
N LYS A 1013 -19.59 -18.17 -16.36
CA LYS A 1013 -20.88 -17.47 -16.16
C LYS A 1013 -21.97 -18.03 -17.09
N CYS A 1014 -21.64 -18.33 -18.35
CA CYS A 1014 -22.55 -18.98 -19.29
C CYS A 1014 -22.99 -20.38 -18.80
N PHE A 1015 -22.10 -21.18 -18.19
CA PHE A 1015 -22.45 -22.48 -17.62
C PHE A 1015 -23.52 -22.35 -16.54
N VAL A 1016 -23.31 -21.44 -15.57
CA VAL A 1016 -24.25 -21.20 -14.47
C VAL A 1016 -25.60 -20.66 -14.99
N GLN A 1017 -25.57 -19.72 -15.94
CA GLN A 1017 -26.78 -19.19 -16.57
C GLN A 1017 -27.58 -20.29 -17.30
N GLN A 1018 -26.93 -21.08 -18.17
CA GLN A 1018 -27.61 -22.17 -18.90
C GLN A 1018 -28.12 -23.27 -17.95
N TYR A 1019 -27.40 -23.60 -16.87
CA TYR A 1019 -27.86 -24.59 -15.90
C TYR A 1019 -29.08 -24.11 -15.07
N SER A 1020 -29.16 -22.82 -14.71
CA SER A 1020 -30.36 -22.27 -14.05
C SER A 1020 -31.59 -22.19 -14.99
N MET A 1021 -31.38 -21.86 -16.27
CA MET A 1021 -32.45 -21.78 -17.28
C MET A 1021 -32.79 -23.14 -17.93
N ILE A 1022 -32.19 -24.24 -17.47
CA ILE A 1022 -32.18 -25.55 -18.15
C ILE A 1022 -33.56 -26.18 -18.37
N HIS A 1023 -34.53 -25.82 -17.53
CA HIS A 1023 -35.93 -26.23 -17.65
C HIS A 1023 -36.62 -25.66 -18.91
N ARG A 1024 -36.06 -24.62 -19.53
CA ARG A 1024 -36.57 -23.96 -20.76
C ARG A 1024 -35.94 -24.51 -22.04
N LEU A 1025 -34.89 -25.32 -21.94
CA LEU A 1025 -34.16 -25.85 -23.09
C LEU A 1025 -34.80 -27.15 -23.59
N GLU A 1026 -35.03 -27.22 -24.90
CA GLU A 1026 -35.48 -28.43 -25.58
C GLU A 1026 -34.43 -29.54 -25.56
N THR A 1027 -34.84 -30.80 -25.72
CA THR A 1027 -33.98 -31.99 -25.61
C THR A 1027 -32.79 -32.03 -26.58
N ASN A 1028 -32.88 -31.36 -27.72
CA ASN A 1028 -31.76 -31.21 -28.65
C ASN A 1028 -30.76 -30.13 -28.17
N LYS A 1029 -31.26 -28.99 -27.70
CA LYS A 1029 -30.45 -27.89 -27.16
C LYS A 1029 -29.69 -28.34 -25.91
N LEU A 1030 -30.39 -29.02 -25.00
CA LEU A 1030 -29.80 -29.70 -23.82
C LEU A 1030 -28.63 -30.61 -24.19
N ARG A 1031 -28.79 -31.43 -25.24
CA ARG A 1031 -27.74 -32.35 -25.71
C ARG A 1031 -26.51 -31.61 -26.21
N ASN A 1032 -26.68 -30.58 -27.03
CA ASN A 1032 -25.55 -29.86 -27.60
C ASN A 1032 -24.81 -29.04 -26.54
N VAL A 1033 -25.53 -28.34 -25.66
CA VAL A 1033 -24.95 -27.54 -24.57
C VAL A 1033 -24.22 -28.46 -23.56
N ALA A 1034 -24.76 -29.64 -23.24
CA ALA A 1034 -24.06 -30.64 -22.42
C ALA A 1034 -22.75 -31.12 -23.05
N LYS A 1035 -22.78 -31.49 -24.34
CA LYS A 1035 -21.58 -31.93 -25.09
C LYS A 1035 -20.54 -30.82 -25.24
N PHE A 1036 -20.97 -29.57 -25.41
CA PHE A 1036 -20.09 -28.40 -25.46
C PHE A 1036 -19.30 -28.24 -24.16
N PHE A 1037 -19.99 -28.20 -23.01
CA PHE A 1037 -19.31 -28.04 -21.72
C PHE A 1037 -18.50 -29.27 -21.30
N ALA A 1038 -18.94 -30.48 -21.67
CA ALA A 1038 -18.12 -31.69 -21.51
C ALA A 1038 -16.80 -31.61 -22.31
N HIS A 1039 -16.81 -31.06 -23.52
CA HIS A 1039 -15.58 -30.83 -24.28
C HIS A 1039 -14.66 -29.82 -23.57
N LEU A 1040 -15.19 -28.71 -23.04
CA LEU A 1040 -14.37 -27.71 -22.33
C LEU A 1040 -13.76 -28.25 -21.03
N LEU A 1041 -14.53 -28.98 -20.23
CA LEU A 1041 -14.06 -29.63 -19.00
C LEU A 1041 -13.07 -30.78 -19.30
N GLY A 1042 -13.38 -31.62 -20.29
CA GLY A 1042 -12.52 -32.73 -20.74
C GLY A 1042 -11.22 -32.29 -21.45
N THR A 1043 -11.06 -31.00 -21.74
CA THR A 1043 -9.83 -30.43 -22.31
C THR A 1043 -9.15 -29.41 -21.38
N ASP A 1044 -9.62 -29.30 -20.13
CA ASP A 1044 -9.16 -28.33 -19.12
C ASP A 1044 -9.18 -26.87 -19.59
N ALA A 1045 -10.05 -26.57 -20.56
CA ALA A 1045 -10.32 -25.22 -21.03
C ALA A 1045 -11.24 -24.46 -20.06
N LEU A 1046 -12.13 -25.17 -19.37
CA LEU A 1046 -12.97 -24.65 -18.29
C LEU A 1046 -12.58 -25.34 -16.97
N PRO A 1047 -12.43 -24.62 -15.85
CA PRO A 1047 -12.15 -25.20 -14.54
C PRO A 1047 -13.25 -26.17 -14.07
N TRP A 1048 -12.87 -27.18 -13.28
CA TRP A 1048 -13.82 -28.19 -12.80
C TRP A 1048 -14.70 -27.73 -11.63
N HIS A 1049 -14.37 -26.62 -10.97
CA HIS A 1049 -15.17 -26.07 -9.86
C HIS A 1049 -16.57 -25.62 -10.29
N VAL A 1050 -16.82 -25.38 -11.59
CA VAL A 1050 -18.15 -25.05 -12.12
C VAL A 1050 -19.18 -26.17 -11.86
N LEU A 1051 -18.72 -27.39 -11.61
CA LEU A 1051 -19.59 -28.51 -11.24
C LEU A 1051 -20.24 -28.33 -9.85
N ALA A 1052 -19.70 -27.47 -8.97
CA ALA A 1052 -20.26 -27.20 -7.64
C ALA A 1052 -21.70 -26.63 -7.68
N TYR A 1053 -22.05 -25.94 -8.77
CA TYR A 1053 -23.40 -25.41 -9.02
C TYR A 1053 -24.43 -26.50 -9.37
N ILE A 1054 -24.02 -27.74 -9.64
CA ILE A 1054 -24.90 -28.88 -9.88
C ILE A 1054 -25.17 -29.61 -8.55
N ARG A 1055 -26.35 -29.39 -7.96
CA ARG A 1055 -26.83 -30.12 -6.79
C ARG A 1055 -27.66 -31.33 -7.20
N LEU A 1056 -27.24 -32.55 -6.87
CA LEU A 1056 -27.87 -33.81 -7.29
C LEU A 1056 -28.74 -34.42 -6.16
N THR A 1057 -29.83 -33.73 -5.83
CA THR A 1057 -30.86 -34.21 -4.88
C THR A 1057 -32.17 -34.52 -5.61
N GLU A 1058 -33.11 -35.19 -4.94
CA GLU A 1058 -34.46 -35.41 -5.50
C GLU A 1058 -35.25 -34.09 -5.67
N GLU A 1059 -35.02 -33.13 -4.77
CA GLU A 1059 -35.78 -31.88 -4.65
C GLU A 1059 -35.25 -30.77 -5.56
N ASP A 1060 -33.92 -30.64 -5.72
CA ASP A 1060 -33.31 -29.58 -6.55
C ASP A 1060 -33.23 -29.95 -8.05
N THR A 1061 -33.38 -31.23 -8.43
CA THR A 1061 -33.17 -31.66 -9.82
C THR A 1061 -34.45 -31.90 -10.62
N THR A 1062 -34.66 -31.09 -11.67
CA THR A 1062 -35.71 -31.32 -12.67
C THR A 1062 -35.37 -32.51 -13.60
N SER A 1063 -36.36 -32.99 -14.36
CA SER A 1063 -36.13 -33.97 -15.44
C SER A 1063 -35.13 -33.47 -16.49
N SER A 1064 -35.19 -32.19 -16.89
CA SER A 1064 -34.22 -31.58 -17.81
C SER A 1064 -32.81 -31.52 -17.20
N SER A 1065 -32.69 -31.17 -15.92
CA SER A 1065 -31.42 -31.19 -15.18
C SER A 1065 -30.80 -32.59 -15.19
N ARG A 1066 -31.60 -33.63 -14.86
CA ARG A 1066 -31.16 -35.04 -14.86
C ARG A 1066 -30.73 -35.51 -16.27
N ILE A 1067 -31.42 -35.07 -17.33
CA ILE A 1067 -31.04 -35.36 -18.73
C ILE A 1067 -29.72 -34.68 -19.11
N PHE A 1068 -29.50 -33.43 -18.69
CA PHE A 1068 -28.24 -32.71 -18.94
C PHE A 1068 -27.06 -33.36 -18.22
N ILE A 1069 -27.17 -33.60 -16.91
CA ILE A 1069 -26.11 -34.23 -16.11
C ILE A 1069 -25.76 -35.60 -16.70
N LYS A 1070 -26.76 -36.37 -17.13
CA LYS A 1070 -26.56 -37.64 -17.85
C LYS A 1070 -25.66 -37.47 -19.07
N ILE A 1071 -25.98 -36.53 -19.96
CA ILE A 1071 -25.24 -36.34 -21.22
C ILE A 1071 -23.84 -35.77 -20.93
N LEU A 1072 -23.72 -34.83 -19.98
CA LEU A 1072 -22.46 -34.22 -19.55
C LEU A 1072 -21.46 -35.28 -19.06
N PHE A 1073 -21.87 -36.14 -18.12
CA PHE A 1073 -20.99 -37.18 -17.57
C PHE A 1073 -20.77 -38.36 -18.52
N GLN A 1074 -21.73 -38.69 -19.39
CA GLN A 1074 -21.51 -39.67 -20.45
C GLN A 1074 -20.45 -39.18 -21.45
N GLU A 1075 -20.55 -37.94 -21.92
CA GLU A 1075 -19.56 -37.34 -22.83
C GLU A 1075 -18.17 -37.22 -22.17
N LEU A 1076 -18.09 -36.80 -20.90
CA LEU A 1076 -16.83 -36.76 -20.15
C LEU A 1076 -16.20 -38.16 -20.02
N SER A 1077 -17.01 -39.20 -19.81
CA SER A 1077 -16.53 -40.59 -19.78
C SER A 1077 -16.13 -41.13 -21.16
N GLU A 1078 -16.69 -40.59 -22.25
CA GLU A 1078 -16.26 -40.90 -23.63
C GLU A 1078 -14.95 -40.16 -24.00
N HIS A 1079 -14.75 -38.92 -23.54
CA HIS A 1079 -13.53 -38.14 -23.79
C HIS A 1079 -12.33 -38.56 -22.94
N LEU A 1080 -12.51 -38.78 -21.63
CA LEU A 1080 -11.41 -39.07 -20.69
C LEU A 1080 -11.23 -40.55 -20.41
N GLY A 1081 -12.28 -41.36 -20.60
CA GLY A 1081 -12.36 -42.73 -20.08
C GLY A 1081 -12.68 -42.77 -18.58
N ILE A 1082 -13.40 -43.80 -18.16
CA ILE A 1082 -13.97 -43.91 -16.80
C ILE A 1082 -12.92 -43.86 -15.67
N ARG A 1083 -11.67 -44.33 -15.93
CA ARG A 1083 -10.59 -44.30 -14.93
C ARG A 1083 -10.09 -42.89 -14.65
N LEU A 1084 -9.69 -42.15 -15.68
CA LEU A 1084 -9.19 -40.78 -15.54
C LEU A 1084 -10.28 -39.83 -15.04
N LEU A 1085 -11.54 -40.07 -15.42
CA LEU A 1085 -12.70 -39.37 -14.85
C LEU A 1085 -12.83 -39.65 -13.34
N ASN A 1086 -12.74 -40.90 -12.90
CA ASN A 1086 -12.80 -41.24 -11.47
C ASN A 1086 -11.59 -40.68 -10.68
N GLU A 1087 -10.39 -40.73 -11.27
CA GLU A 1087 -9.17 -40.18 -10.67
C GLU A 1087 -9.29 -38.66 -10.45
N ARG A 1088 -9.87 -37.91 -11.40
CA ARG A 1088 -10.16 -36.46 -11.24
C ARG A 1088 -11.27 -36.15 -10.22
N LEU A 1089 -12.34 -36.95 -10.19
CA LEU A 1089 -13.46 -36.73 -9.27
C LEU A 1089 -13.11 -37.10 -7.81
N ASN A 1090 -12.02 -37.83 -7.59
CA ASN A 1090 -11.46 -38.11 -6.25
C ASN A 1090 -10.20 -37.27 -5.94
N ASP A 1091 -9.93 -36.18 -6.69
CA ASP A 1091 -8.85 -35.24 -6.35
C ASP A 1091 -9.14 -34.59 -4.97
N PRO A 1092 -8.23 -34.70 -3.97
CA PRO A 1092 -8.40 -34.10 -2.66
C PRO A 1092 -8.62 -32.58 -2.69
N ASN A 1093 -8.01 -31.87 -3.65
CA ASN A 1093 -8.07 -30.41 -3.73
C ASN A 1093 -9.40 -29.88 -4.31
N MET A 1094 -10.26 -30.76 -4.83
CA MET A 1094 -11.53 -30.39 -5.49
C MET A 1094 -12.76 -31.06 -4.87
N GLN A 1095 -12.65 -31.79 -3.75
CA GLN A 1095 -13.79 -32.47 -3.13
C GLN A 1095 -14.95 -31.53 -2.80
N ASP A 1096 -14.65 -30.35 -2.25
CA ASP A 1096 -15.61 -29.29 -1.94
C ASP A 1096 -16.45 -28.86 -3.18
N SER A 1097 -15.89 -28.99 -4.38
CA SER A 1097 -16.59 -28.69 -5.64
C SER A 1097 -17.44 -29.86 -6.17
N PHE A 1098 -17.30 -31.06 -5.62
CA PHE A 1098 -18.00 -32.26 -6.08
C PHE A 1098 -19.03 -32.79 -5.07
N ASP A 1099 -19.00 -32.35 -3.81
CA ASP A 1099 -19.97 -32.75 -2.78
C ASP A 1099 -21.43 -32.42 -3.14
N SER A 1100 -21.69 -31.37 -3.93
CA SER A 1100 -23.02 -31.09 -4.49
C SER A 1100 -23.56 -32.21 -5.40
N ILE A 1101 -22.67 -32.92 -6.12
CA ILE A 1101 -22.99 -34.01 -7.05
C ILE A 1101 -22.91 -35.38 -6.35
N PHE A 1102 -22.03 -35.51 -5.35
CA PHE A 1102 -21.81 -36.70 -4.55
C PHE A 1102 -22.18 -36.46 -3.07
N PRO A 1103 -23.47 -36.19 -2.77
CA PRO A 1103 -23.91 -35.77 -1.45
C PRO A 1103 -23.68 -36.84 -0.37
N LYS A 1104 -22.94 -36.44 0.67
CA LYS A 1104 -22.66 -37.18 1.90
C LYS A 1104 -23.51 -36.67 3.09
N ASP A 1105 -24.44 -35.75 2.84
CA ASP A 1105 -25.20 -35.00 3.84
C ASP A 1105 -26.31 -35.84 4.51
N HIS A 1106 -27.07 -36.58 3.71
CA HIS A 1106 -28.21 -37.37 4.15
C HIS A 1106 -28.34 -38.65 3.32
N PRO A 1107 -28.55 -39.84 3.92
CA PRO A 1107 -28.55 -41.12 3.19
C PRO A 1107 -29.53 -41.21 2.01
N LYS A 1108 -30.63 -40.45 2.03
CA LYS A 1108 -31.57 -40.35 0.89
C LYS A 1108 -30.89 -39.72 -0.34
N ASN A 1109 -30.08 -38.69 -0.15
CA ASN A 1109 -29.36 -37.97 -1.22
C ASN A 1109 -28.21 -38.83 -1.75
N THR A 1110 -27.45 -39.46 -0.86
CA THR A 1110 -26.39 -40.43 -1.21
C THR A 1110 -26.94 -41.55 -2.09
N ARG A 1111 -28.04 -42.19 -1.67
CA ARG A 1111 -28.77 -43.21 -2.46
C ARG A 1111 -29.26 -42.67 -3.80
N PHE A 1112 -29.79 -41.45 -3.83
CA PHE A 1112 -30.29 -40.83 -5.06
C PHE A 1112 -29.15 -40.62 -6.09
N SER A 1113 -27.99 -40.12 -5.65
CA SER A 1113 -26.79 -39.98 -6.50
C SER A 1113 -26.26 -41.34 -6.98
N ILE A 1114 -26.14 -42.34 -6.10
CA ILE A 1114 -25.73 -43.71 -6.48
C ILE A 1114 -26.67 -44.32 -7.53
N ASN A 1115 -27.99 -44.23 -7.31
CA ASN A 1115 -29.02 -44.74 -8.23
C ASN A 1115 -29.04 -43.96 -9.56
N PHE A 1116 -28.81 -42.64 -9.54
CA PHE A 1116 -28.70 -41.85 -10.75
C PHE A 1116 -27.50 -42.28 -11.59
N PHE A 1117 -26.29 -42.28 -11.02
CA PHE A 1117 -25.06 -42.60 -11.76
C PHE A 1117 -25.01 -44.04 -12.25
N THR A 1118 -25.57 -45.00 -11.50
CA THR A 1118 -25.76 -46.37 -12.00
C THR A 1118 -26.76 -46.44 -13.16
N SER A 1119 -27.90 -45.72 -13.09
CA SER A 1119 -28.90 -45.73 -14.16
C SER A 1119 -28.41 -45.17 -15.51
N ILE A 1120 -27.34 -44.36 -15.50
CA ILE A 1120 -26.69 -43.82 -16.72
C ILE A 1120 -25.46 -44.63 -17.17
N GLY A 1121 -25.17 -45.76 -16.51
CA GLY A 1121 -24.06 -46.66 -16.85
C GLY A 1121 -22.72 -46.29 -16.22
N LEU A 1122 -22.65 -45.25 -15.39
CA LEU A 1122 -21.43 -44.72 -14.78
C LEU A 1122 -21.31 -45.11 -13.29
N GLY A 1123 -21.70 -46.33 -12.95
CA GLY A 1123 -21.67 -46.80 -11.56
C GLY A 1123 -20.28 -46.80 -10.90
N GLY A 1124 -19.20 -46.82 -11.68
CA GLY A 1124 -17.82 -46.82 -11.18
C GLY A 1124 -17.42 -45.58 -10.38
N ILE A 1125 -17.94 -44.40 -10.73
CA ILE A 1125 -17.66 -43.14 -10.00
C ILE A 1125 -18.46 -42.99 -8.70
N THR A 1126 -19.13 -44.04 -8.23
CA THR A 1126 -19.92 -44.05 -6.98
C THR A 1126 -19.33 -44.92 -5.87
N GLU A 1127 -18.15 -45.51 -6.09
CA GLU A 1127 -17.51 -46.44 -5.14
C GLU A 1127 -17.34 -45.83 -3.74
N THR A 1128 -16.77 -44.62 -3.67
CA THR A 1128 -16.58 -43.85 -2.43
C THR A 1128 -17.89 -43.57 -1.68
N LEU A 1129 -19.00 -43.33 -2.41
CA LEU A 1129 -20.32 -43.10 -1.79
C LEU A 1129 -20.96 -44.38 -1.24
N ARG A 1130 -20.72 -45.54 -1.85
CA ARG A 1130 -21.25 -46.82 -1.36
C ARG A 1130 -20.58 -47.21 -0.05
N VAL A 1131 -19.26 -47.06 0.02
CA VAL A 1131 -18.48 -47.27 1.26
C VAL A 1131 -18.99 -46.35 2.38
N PHE A 1132 -19.30 -45.08 2.05
CA PHE A 1132 -19.93 -44.15 3.00
C PHE A 1132 -21.33 -44.61 3.44
N GLU A 1133 -22.19 -45.08 2.53
CA GLU A 1133 -23.52 -45.59 2.87
C GLU A 1133 -23.46 -46.86 3.75
N GLU A 1134 -22.54 -47.78 3.46
CA GLU A 1134 -22.30 -49.00 4.25
C GLU A 1134 -21.84 -48.65 5.68
N HIS A 1135 -20.94 -47.67 5.84
CA HIS A 1135 -20.55 -47.19 7.17
C HIS A 1135 -21.69 -46.45 7.90
N ALA A 1136 -22.48 -45.62 7.21
CA ALA A 1136 -23.60 -44.90 7.81
C ALA A 1136 -24.71 -45.85 8.27
N THR A 1137 -25.05 -46.86 7.47
CA THR A 1137 -26.05 -47.89 7.82
C THR A 1137 -25.56 -48.81 8.94
N ALA A 1138 -24.28 -49.20 8.94
CA ALA A 1138 -23.70 -49.98 10.03
C ALA A 1138 -23.66 -49.23 11.37
N ASN A 1139 -23.51 -47.90 11.36
CA ASN A 1139 -23.59 -47.09 12.57
C ASN A 1139 -25.04 -46.93 13.05
N ASN A 1140 -26.01 -46.65 12.17
CA ASN A 1140 -27.42 -46.58 12.57
C ASN A 1140 -27.93 -47.91 13.17
N ALA A 1141 -27.54 -49.05 12.59
CA ALA A 1141 -27.88 -50.37 13.14
C ALA A 1141 -27.32 -50.61 14.56
N LYS A 1142 -26.15 -50.04 14.89
CA LYS A 1142 -25.63 -50.07 16.27
C LYS A 1142 -26.43 -49.16 17.21
N THR A 1143 -26.90 -48.01 16.72
CA THR A 1143 -27.72 -47.08 17.51
C THR A 1143 -29.08 -47.68 17.87
N GLU A 1144 -29.74 -48.38 16.96
CA GLU A 1144 -31.00 -49.08 17.25
C GLU A 1144 -30.81 -50.25 18.24
N VAL A 1145 -29.70 -51.00 18.15
CA VAL A 1145 -29.37 -52.08 19.11
C VAL A 1145 -29.03 -51.56 20.52
N CYS A 1146 -28.74 -50.26 20.67
CA CYS A 1146 -28.61 -49.60 21.98
C CYS A 1146 -29.93 -48.98 22.50
N LEU A 1147 -31.06 -49.20 21.81
CA LEU A 1147 -32.38 -48.64 22.14
C LEU A 1147 -33.49 -49.72 22.27
N VAL A 1148 -33.09 -50.96 22.56
CA VAL A 1148 -33.97 -52.14 22.79
C VAL A 1148 -33.56 -52.85 24.08
#